data_AF-F8CK77-F1
#
_entry.id   AF-F8CK77-F1
#
_cell.length_a   1.000
_cell.length_b   1.000
_cell.length_c   1.000
_cell.angle_alpha   90.00
_cell.angle_beta   90.00
_cell.angle_gamma   90.00
#
_symmetry.space_group_name_H-M   'P 1'
#
loop_
_entity.id
_entity.type
_entity.pdbx_description
1 polymer ?
#
loop_
_entity_poly.entity_id
_entity_poly.type
_entity_poly.pdbx_seq_one_letter_code
_entity_poly.pdbx_strand_id
1 'polypeptide(L)'
;MPGAFVNLGGTLLFTATDPLHGRELWRSDGTASGTVRVKDINPGPEDAFRDFDDELFISFRPLVVMGGAIYFMANDGVHGDELWRSDGTEGGTVLVKDIQPGEGGGFPRNLSVVGDTLFFSAMDDLHGFELWKSDGTEEGTVLVADINPGPEGSTPSSFAHLGDTLYFSADDGTHGSELWRSDGTAEGTVLVRDIAEGPEGSSPFWLTALGDTLYFVAEEALHGRELWRSDGTPEGTMLVEDIVPGEESSSPWALIATGGRLFFFARTPATGEEPWVSDGTESGTFLLKDVFPGPEDSYPDIDPSRFRTTLDGSLIFNADDGIHGVEPWKSDGTPGGTVLVKDINPGADSSVPFLPVAVDGTLLFAARDAKGRDELWRSDGTEDGTYRMRTVTGGPRMSAPRGFTASGESVFFLAFDDNIGGELWSLPLASLGDCGTPAGSLGLHEAGARGLVPWAAILGLPMLALSALSGRRRKWPLMAVMLLVVPGLACTSVDAEEGSPEVTDFHSSCKGPVLVRDVAACIEDSVPENLVDWRGTLYFTANDGRIGTELWRSDGTRGGTRRVDDIAPGLAGSAPQELTPVGGLLYFSADDGVHGRELWKSDGTAAGTRLVEDSVPGPQGSAPRNLTVADGKLFYVAVNASYDWELWKSDGTRGGTTRVKAGVAPWDLVALGRLVIFTAYDPETGSELWRSNGTRAGTYRLADLVPGPGSANPIFLTAVGDKVYFAAFTAEFGGRELFVTDGTPSGTRLVKDIIPGDDGSYPEGFVGLGDTVYFTATSTGSTPELWKSHGTAASTVRIGTVSPVPFSLVAAGGQVFFRGSADGVDVELWRTHGTASGTRRVKDIVPGPEGSDPQDMKAVGDWLFFTAFQADTGREAWRSDGTEAGTVRVAELVPGPLSSYPGGFTRSGSRVYFAGDDTATGAELWALPLACLPPSGK
;
A
#
# COMPACT_ATOMS: atom_id res chain seq x y z
N MET A 1 17.91 -12.57 -10.36
CA MET A 1 16.57 -11.99 -10.60
C MET A 1 16.34 -11.90 -12.11
N PRO A 2 15.16 -12.28 -12.61
CA PRO A 2 14.76 -12.03 -14.00
C PRO A 2 14.74 -10.52 -14.34
N GLY A 3 15.11 -10.15 -15.57
CA GLY A 3 15.06 -8.79 -16.09
C GLY A 3 15.02 -8.75 -17.63
N ALA A 4 14.92 -7.57 -18.22
CA ALA A 4 14.90 -7.37 -19.68
C ALA A 4 13.88 -8.27 -20.41
N PHE A 5 12.59 -8.12 -20.10
CA PHE A 5 11.54 -8.94 -20.70
C PHE A 5 11.22 -8.53 -22.15
N VAL A 6 11.09 -9.50 -23.05
CA VAL A 6 10.67 -9.29 -24.43
C VAL A 6 9.84 -10.47 -24.95
N ASN A 7 8.82 -10.17 -25.77
CA ASN A 7 8.02 -11.19 -26.44
C ASN A 7 8.63 -11.53 -27.80
N LEU A 8 8.99 -12.80 -28.01
CA LEU A 8 9.38 -13.35 -29.31
C LEU A 8 8.36 -14.40 -29.76
N GLY A 9 7.40 -13.99 -30.59
CA GLY A 9 6.45 -14.91 -31.23
C GLY A 9 5.57 -15.70 -30.24
N GLY A 10 5.23 -15.11 -29.09
CA GLY A 10 4.44 -15.75 -28.02
C GLY A 10 5.27 -16.50 -26.98
N THR A 11 6.60 -16.46 -27.08
CA THR A 11 7.52 -16.94 -26.04
C THR A 11 8.16 -15.74 -25.36
N LEU A 12 8.16 -15.71 -24.02
CA LEU A 12 8.88 -14.69 -23.26
C LEU A 12 10.38 -15.00 -23.28
N LEU A 13 11.22 -14.06 -23.72
CA LEU A 13 12.66 -14.08 -23.47
C LEU A 13 13.04 -13.03 -22.42
N PHE A 14 14.04 -13.34 -21.60
CA PHE A 14 14.49 -12.49 -20.49
C PHE A 14 15.91 -12.87 -20.07
N THR A 15 16.57 -12.00 -19.30
CA THR A 15 17.86 -12.30 -18.67
C THR A 15 17.66 -12.75 -17.23
N ALA A 16 18.42 -13.75 -16.78
CA ALA A 16 18.38 -14.18 -15.38
C ALA A 16 19.72 -14.80 -14.95
N THR A 17 20.01 -14.62 -13.65
CA THR A 17 21.25 -15.07 -13.02
C THR A 17 21.09 -16.44 -12.38
N ASP A 18 22.06 -17.34 -12.58
CA ASP A 18 22.25 -18.52 -11.75
C ASP A 18 23.70 -18.69 -11.26
N PRO A 19 23.94 -19.25 -10.05
CA PRO A 19 25.28 -19.29 -9.45
C PRO A 19 26.32 -20.11 -10.22
N LEU A 20 25.90 -20.95 -11.15
CA LEU A 20 26.81 -21.79 -11.94
C LEU A 20 27.17 -21.15 -13.28
N HIS A 21 26.32 -20.25 -13.79
CA HIS A 21 26.41 -19.74 -15.17
C HIS A 21 26.33 -18.20 -15.28
N GLY A 22 26.30 -17.47 -14.15
CA GLY A 22 26.13 -16.01 -14.18
C GLY A 22 24.78 -15.58 -14.76
N ARG A 23 24.68 -14.34 -15.25
CA ARG A 23 23.52 -13.74 -15.90
C ARG A 23 23.50 -14.05 -17.38
N GLU A 24 22.49 -14.81 -17.78
CA GLU A 24 22.37 -15.42 -19.10
C GLU A 24 21.00 -15.17 -19.74
N LEU A 25 20.83 -15.60 -20.99
CA LEU A 25 19.57 -15.52 -21.72
C LEU A 25 18.66 -16.73 -21.40
N TRP A 26 17.40 -16.45 -21.05
CA TRP A 26 16.37 -17.43 -20.69
C TRP A 26 15.12 -17.27 -21.52
N ARG A 27 14.29 -18.32 -21.54
CA ARG A 27 12.96 -18.32 -22.15
C ARG A 27 11.91 -18.92 -21.23
N SER A 28 10.65 -18.51 -21.38
CA SER A 28 9.50 -19.12 -20.70
C SER A 28 8.23 -19.10 -21.56
N ASP A 29 7.41 -20.13 -21.39
CA ASP A 29 6.03 -20.23 -21.90
C ASP A 29 4.97 -20.00 -20.81
N GLY A 30 5.38 -19.60 -19.60
CA GLY A 30 4.50 -19.47 -18.43
C GLY A 30 4.44 -20.72 -17.55
N THR A 31 5.10 -21.82 -17.92
CA THR A 31 5.16 -23.04 -17.12
C THR A 31 6.54 -23.28 -16.52
N ALA A 32 6.59 -23.91 -15.34
CA ALA A 32 7.83 -24.37 -14.71
C ALA A 32 8.73 -25.20 -15.64
N SER A 33 8.12 -26.04 -16.48
CA SER A 33 8.86 -26.89 -17.43
C SER A 33 9.35 -26.14 -18.67
N GLY A 34 8.68 -25.07 -19.06
CA GLY A 34 9.04 -24.26 -20.23
C GLY A 34 10.03 -23.14 -19.91
N THR A 35 10.25 -22.85 -18.62
CA THR A 35 11.25 -21.88 -18.17
C THR A 35 12.64 -22.51 -18.15
N VAL A 36 13.48 -22.17 -19.13
CA VAL A 36 14.81 -22.76 -19.31
C VAL A 36 15.82 -21.73 -19.84
N ARG A 37 17.11 -21.90 -19.47
CA ARG A 37 18.20 -21.14 -20.07
C ARG A 37 18.30 -21.48 -21.56
N VAL A 38 18.42 -20.46 -22.40
CA VAL A 38 18.56 -20.63 -23.86
C VAL A 38 19.98 -21.08 -24.19
N LYS A 39 20.98 -20.40 -23.63
CA LYS A 39 22.40 -20.69 -23.81
C LYS A 39 23.20 -20.14 -22.62
N ASP A 40 24.30 -20.81 -22.29
CA ASP A 40 25.38 -20.31 -21.44
C ASP A 40 26.36 -19.58 -22.36
N ILE A 41 26.15 -18.27 -22.57
CA ILE A 41 26.91 -17.48 -23.54
C ILE A 41 28.32 -17.25 -23.01
N ASN A 42 28.48 -16.90 -21.73
CA ASN A 42 29.77 -16.75 -21.06
C ASN A 42 30.03 -17.97 -20.17
N PRO A 43 30.83 -18.96 -20.61
CA PRO A 43 30.89 -20.23 -19.91
C PRO A 43 31.42 -20.12 -18.47
N GLY A 44 30.60 -20.56 -17.51
CA GLY A 44 30.94 -20.55 -16.09
C GLY A 44 30.25 -19.43 -15.33
N PRO A 45 30.70 -19.06 -14.12
CA PRO A 45 29.92 -18.17 -13.24
C PRO A 45 29.95 -16.68 -13.65
N GLU A 46 30.50 -16.35 -14.82
CA GLU A 46 30.67 -14.98 -15.30
C GLU A 46 29.42 -14.54 -16.08
N ASP A 47 29.09 -13.25 -16.05
CA ASP A 47 27.88 -12.75 -16.70
C ASP A 47 28.09 -12.55 -18.21
N ALA A 48 27.13 -12.97 -19.03
CA ALA A 48 27.04 -12.56 -20.43
C ALA A 48 26.38 -11.19 -20.62
N PHE A 49 25.52 -10.80 -19.67
CA PHE A 49 24.82 -9.52 -19.65
C PHE A 49 25.27 -8.71 -18.45
N ARG A 50 25.93 -7.57 -18.66
CA ARG A 50 26.29 -6.66 -17.57
C ARG A 50 25.05 -6.08 -16.91
N ASP A 51 25.02 -6.12 -15.57
CA ASP A 51 24.08 -5.32 -14.79
C ASP A 51 24.41 -3.84 -15.01
N PHE A 52 23.56 -3.15 -15.77
CA PHE A 52 23.46 -1.71 -15.68
C PHE A 52 22.69 -1.40 -14.39
N ASP A 53 23.32 -1.65 -13.24
CA ASP A 53 22.90 -1.09 -11.96
C ASP A 53 23.03 0.43 -12.08
N ASP A 54 21.93 1.09 -12.43
CA ASP A 54 21.51 2.28 -11.71
C ASP A 54 20.06 2.60 -12.11
N GLU A 55 19.27 2.95 -11.10
CA GLU A 55 17.90 3.45 -11.20
C GLU A 55 17.81 4.83 -11.87
N LEU A 56 18.77 5.17 -12.73
CA LEU A 56 18.85 6.37 -13.52
C LEU A 56 19.26 5.93 -14.93
N PHE A 57 18.65 6.55 -15.95
CA PHE A 57 19.00 6.50 -17.39
C PHE A 57 17.99 5.82 -18.32
N ILE A 58 17.23 6.73 -18.92
CA ILE A 58 16.61 6.72 -20.24
C ILE A 58 17.40 5.86 -21.26
N SER A 59 16.70 4.96 -21.95
CA SER A 59 17.02 4.40 -23.28
C SER A 59 18.13 3.33 -23.41
N PHE A 60 18.13 2.29 -22.57
CA PHE A 60 18.64 0.99 -23.03
C PHE A 60 17.46 0.05 -23.27
N ARG A 61 17.17 -0.25 -24.54
CA ARG A 61 16.40 -1.46 -24.92
C ARG A 61 17.42 -2.59 -25.09
N PRO A 62 17.68 -3.40 -24.05
CA PRO A 62 18.74 -4.42 -24.12
C PRO A 62 18.43 -5.54 -25.12
N LEU A 63 17.14 -5.73 -25.47
CA LEU A 63 16.68 -6.76 -26.40
C LEU A 63 15.73 -6.12 -27.43
N VAL A 64 16.03 -6.28 -28.72
CA VAL A 64 15.19 -5.78 -29.83
C VAL A 64 14.83 -6.92 -30.77
N VAL A 65 13.55 -7.03 -31.14
CA VAL A 65 13.07 -8.08 -32.06
C VAL A 65 13.19 -7.61 -33.51
N MET A 66 13.85 -8.40 -34.36
CA MET A 66 13.90 -8.22 -35.81
C MET A 66 13.87 -9.58 -36.52
N GLY A 67 13.01 -9.74 -37.53
CA GLY A 67 13.02 -10.95 -38.39
C GLY A 67 12.82 -12.29 -37.65
N GLY A 68 12.13 -12.31 -36.50
CA GLY A 68 11.92 -13.53 -35.70
C GLY A 68 13.09 -13.91 -34.79
N ALA A 69 14.06 -13.03 -34.59
CA ALA A 69 15.11 -13.15 -33.58
C ALA A 69 15.16 -11.90 -32.70
N ILE A 70 15.69 -12.03 -31.48
CA ILE A 70 16.13 -10.91 -30.66
C ILE A 70 17.59 -10.56 -30.96
N TYR A 71 17.93 -9.28 -30.87
CA TYR A 71 19.26 -8.72 -30.99
C TYR A 71 19.63 -7.97 -29.72
N PHE A 72 20.85 -8.16 -29.25
CA PHE A 72 21.30 -7.68 -27.95
C PHE A 72 22.82 -7.62 -27.86
N MET A 73 23.30 -6.89 -26.86
CA MET A 73 24.71 -6.88 -26.48
C MET A 73 24.98 -8.03 -25.49
N ALA A 74 26.03 -8.82 -25.74
CA ALA A 74 26.48 -9.84 -24.81
C ALA A 74 27.98 -10.12 -24.94
N ASN A 75 28.54 -10.72 -23.87
CA ASN A 75 29.94 -11.10 -23.78
C ASN A 75 30.08 -12.61 -23.57
N ASP A 76 30.94 -13.28 -24.34
CA ASP A 76 31.20 -14.72 -24.23
C ASP A 76 32.53 -15.07 -23.53
N GLY A 77 33.17 -14.08 -22.93
CA GLY A 77 34.49 -14.19 -22.30
C GLY A 77 35.66 -14.26 -23.29
N VAL A 78 35.41 -14.18 -24.61
CA VAL A 78 36.44 -14.26 -25.66
C VAL A 78 36.45 -13.00 -26.53
N HIS A 79 35.29 -12.49 -26.94
CA HIS A 79 35.14 -11.40 -27.90
C HIS A 79 34.72 -10.06 -27.27
N GLY A 80 34.60 -9.98 -25.95
CA GLY A 80 34.09 -8.76 -25.29
C GLY A 80 32.59 -8.55 -25.53
N ASP A 81 32.09 -7.34 -25.27
CA ASP A 81 30.67 -6.98 -25.47
C ASP A 81 30.38 -6.67 -26.94
N GLU A 82 29.69 -7.60 -27.60
CA GLU A 82 29.48 -7.58 -29.05
C GLU A 82 28.00 -7.72 -29.43
N LEU A 83 27.68 -7.64 -30.72
CA LEU A 83 26.31 -7.83 -31.21
C LEU A 83 25.98 -9.32 -31.32
N TRP A 84 24.97 -9.76 -30.57
CA TRP A 84 24.45 -11.12 -30.58
C TRP A 84 23.01 -11.18 -31.07
N ARG A 85 22.61 -12.38 -31.55
CA ARG A 85 21.21 -12.68 -31.87
C ARG A 85 20.76 -14.01 -31.28
N SER A 86 19.46 -14.16 -31.05
CA SER A 86 18.83 -15.42 -30.65
C SER A 86 17.42 -15.58 -31.22
N ASP A 87 17.10 -16.77 -31.72
CA ASP A 87 15.73 -17.18 -32.07
C ASP A 87 14.99 -17.84 -30.89
N GLY A 88 15.56 -17.76 -29.67
CA GLY A 88 15.08 -18.46 -28.48
C GLY A 88 15.53 -19.92 -28.37
N THR A 89 16.45 -20.38 -29.23
CA THR A 89 17.09 -21.70 -29.14
C THR A 89 18.60 -21.59 -28.93
N GLU A 90 19.20 -22.60 -28.31
CA GLU A 90 20.66 -22.65 -28.10
C GLU A 90 21.43 -22.54 -29.43
N GLY A 91 20.99 -23.29 -30.46
CA GLY A 91 21.63 -23.31 -31.77
C GLY A 91 21.45 -22.03 -32.59
N GLY A 92 20.36 -21.29 -32.38
CA GLY A 92 20.12 -19.99 -32.99
C GLY A 92 20.68 -18.81 -32.19
N THR A 93 21.30 -19.06 -31.02
CA THR A 93 21.95 -18.04 -30.19
C THR A 93 23.42 -17.93 -30.56
N VAL A 94 23.76 -16.90 -31.34
CA VAL A 94 25.07 -16.75 -31.99
C VAL A 94 25.55 -15.31 -31.99
N LEU A 95 26.87 -15.13 -31.93
CA LEU A 95 27.54 -13.87 -32.23
C LEU A 95 27.21 -13.48 -33.67
N VAL A 96 26.74 -12.26 -33.88
CA VAL A 96 26.47 -11.73 -35.23
C VAL A 96 27.78 -11.28 -35.86
N LYS A 97 28.57 -10.49 -35.11
CA LYS A 97 29.88 -10.03 -35.54
C LYS A 97 30.72 -9.62 -34.33
N ASP A 98 32.01 -9.97 -34.38
CA ASP A 98 33.07 -9.40 -33.55
C ASP A 98 33.47 -8.05 -34.16
N ILE A 99 32.81 -6.97 -33.74
CA ILE A 99 33.01 -5.62 -34.31
C ILE A 99 34.38 -5.10 -33.93
N GLN A 100 34.79 -5.29 -32.67
CA GLN A 100 36.12 -4.94 -32.19
C GLN A 100 36.91 -6.20 -31.80
N PRO A 101 37.77 -6.71 -32.71
CA PRO A 101 38.49 -7.96 -32.47
C PRO A 101 39.28 -8.01 -31.17
N GLY A 102 38.99 -8.99 -30.32
CA GLY A 102 39.70 -9.26 -29.06
C GLY A 102 38.82 -9.02 -27.83
N GLU A 103 39.45 -8.75 -26.68
CA GLU A 103 38.71 -8.60 -25.40
C GLU A 103 38.06 -7.21 -25.23
N GLY A 104 38.25 -6.28 -26.18
CA GLY A 104 37.86 -4.87 -26.08
C GLY A 104 36.36 -4.61 -26.21
N GLY A 105 35.64 -5.37 -27.06
CA GLY A 105 34.21 -5.28 -27.32
C GLY A 105 33.77 -4.02 -28.08
N GLY A 106 32.92 -4.15 -29.10
CA GLY A 106 32.39 -3.02 -29.89
C GLY A 106 31.24 -2.24 -29.22
N PHE A 107 30.71 -2.73 -28.09
CA PHE A 107 29.65 -2.12 -27.27
C PHE A 107 28.44 -1.60 -28.08
N PRO A 108 27.68 -2.44 -28.79
CA PRO A 108 26.48 -1.99 -29.50
C PRO A 108 25.43 -1.38 -28.55
N ARG A 109 24.96 -0.16 -28.86
CA ARG A 109 23.97 0.61 -28.08
C ARG A 109 22.88 1.21 -28.99
N ASN A 110 21.79 1.69 -28.39
CA ASN A 110 20.69 2.37 -29.10
C ASN A 110 20.10 1.55 -30.26
N LEU A 111 19.92 0.23 -30.05
CA LEU A 111 19.39 -0.67 -31.07
C LEU A 111 18.00 -0.23 -31.55
N SER A 112 17.84 -0.04 -32.85
CA SER A 112 16.58 0.39 -33.49
C SER A 112 16.38 -0.35 -34.81
N VAL A 113 15.16 -0.79 -35.08
CA VAL A 113 14.82 -1.52 -36.31
C VAL A 113 14.08 -0.57 -37.25
N VAL A 114 14.55 -0.51 -38.50
CA VAL A 114 13.90 0.20 -39.61
C VAL A 114 13.74 -0.78 -40.77
N GLY A 115 12.50 -1.18 -41.05
CA GLY A 115 12.22 -2.28 -41.97
C GLY A 115 12.89 -3.59 -41.52
N ASP A 116 13.74 -4.17 -42.38
CA ASP A 116 14.51 -5.38 -42.11
C ASP A 116 15.97 -5.08 -41.68
N THR A 117 16.28 -3.84 -41.30
CA THR A 117 17.63 -3.40 -40.91
C THR A 117 17.67 -2.97 -39.46
N LEU A 118 18.63 -3.50 -38.71
CA LEU A 118 18.96 -3.09 -37.36
C LEU A 118 20.03 -2.01 -37.41
N PHE A 119 19.73 -0.81 -36.93
CA PHE A 119 20.66 0.28 -36.72
C PHE A 119 21.07 0.37 -35.26
N PHE A 120 22.33 0.70 -35.01
CA PHE A 120 22.88 0.85 -33.65
C PHE A 120 24.14 1.70 -33.67
N SER A 121 24.54 2.18 -32.50
CA SER A 121 25.84 2.83 -32.27
C SER A 121 26.84 1.78 -31.80
N ALA A 122 28.03 1.73 -32.40
CA ALA A 122 29.12 0.82 -32.00
C ALA A 122 30.49 1.42 -32.38
N MET A 123 31.56 0.87 -31.82
CA MET A 123 32.93 1.32 -32.05
C MET A 123 33.85 0.17 -32.52
N ASP A 124 34.94 0.51 -33.19
CA ASP A 124 36.04 -0.40 -33.50
C ASP A 124 37.41 0.25 -33.19
N ASP A 125 38.52 -0.40 -33.53
CA ASP A 125 39.87 0.12 -33.24
C ASP A 125 40.25 1.39 -34.02
N LEU A 126 39.54 1.67 -35.11
CA LEU A 126 39.83 2.77 -36.04
C LEU A 126 38.83 3.93 -35.89
N HIS A 127 37.57 3.60 -35.60
CA HIS A 127 36.44 4.51 -35.51
C HIS A 127 35.86 4.46 -34.08
N GLY A 128 35.61 5.63 -33.48
CA GLY A 128 34.89 5.72 -32.21
C GLY A 128 33.44 5.23 -32.34
N PHE A 129 32.56 5.62 -31.41
CA PHE A 129 31.14 5.29 -31.53
C PHE A 129 30.54 5.96 -32.79
N GLU A 130 30.16 5.15 -33.76
CA GLU A 130 29.63 5.60 -35.06
C GLU A 130 28.32 4.88 -35.39
N LEU A 131 27.69 5.23 -36.51
CA LEU A 131 26.46 4.58 -36.96
C LEU A 131 26.77 3.25 -37.67
N TRP A 132 26.26 2.16 -37.12
CA TRP A 132 26.36 0.82 -37.70
C TRP A 132 24.98 0.28 -38.08
N LYS A 133 24.99 -0.68 -39.01
CA LYS A 133 23.79 -1.45 -39.38
C LYS A 133 24.06 -2.94 -39.45
N SER A 134 23.00 -3.74 -39.33
CA SER A 134 23.01 -5.20 -39.52
C SER A 134 21.71 -5.67 -40.16
N ASP A 135 21.79 -6.65 -41.06
CA ASP A 135 20.65 -7.47 -41.53
C ASP A 135 20.52 -8.78 -40.73
N GLY A 136 21.32 -8.92 -39.67
CA GLY A 136 21.43 -10.11 -38.83
C GLY A 136 22.53 -11.08 -39.22
N THR A 137 23.30 -10.80 -40.28
CA THR A 137 24.46 -11.60 -40.71
C THR A 137 25.78 -10.88 -40.42
N GLU A 138 26.88 -11.63 -40.35
CA GLU A 138 28.22 -11.05 -40.16
C GLU A 138 28.59 -10.13 -41.34
N GLU A 139 28.34 -10.56 -42.58
CA GLU A 139 28.64 -9.78 -43.78
C GLU A 139 27.76 -8.52 -43.90
N GLY A 140 26.50 -8.59 -43.48
CA GLY A 140 25.59 -7.45 -43.48
C GLY A 140 25.76 -6.50 -42.29
N THR A 141 26.63 -6.85 -41.32
CA THR A 141 26.95 -6.00 -40.18
C THR A 141 28.12 -5.08 -40.50
N VAL A 142 27.84 -3.82 -40.81
CA VAL A 142 28.82 -2.87 -41.37
C VAL A 142 28.64 -1.46 -40.81
N LEU A 143 29.74 -0.71 -40.73
CA LEU A 143 29.75 0.73 -40.51
C LEU A 143 28.96 1.40 -41.64
N VAL A 144 27.98 2.23 -41.30
CA VAL A 144 27.17 2.98 -42.27
C VAL A 144 27.94 4.20 -42.74
N ALA A 145 28.44 5.00 -41.79
CA ALA A 145 29.22 6.19 -42.04
C ALA A 145 30.14 6.46 -40.84
N ASP A 146 31.37 6.90 -41.13
CA ASP A 146 32.31 7.50 -40.17
C ASP A 146 31.99 9.01 -40.12
N ILE A 147 31.02 9.39 -39.29
CA ILE A 147 30.44 10.74 -39.28
C ILE A 147 31.44 11.73 -38.68
N ASN A 148 32.15 11.36 -37.61
CA ASN A 148 33.27 12.13 -37.06
C ASN A 148 34.58 11.35 -37.29
N PRO A 149 35.34 11.68 -38.36
CA PRO A 149 36.45 10.85 -38.79
C PRO A 149 37.51 10.62 -37.71
N GLY A 150 37.69 9.34 -37.34
CA GLY A 150 38.74 8.87 -36.44
C GLY A 150 38.23 8.31 -35.10
N PRO A 151 39.12 8.18 -34.10
CA PRO A 151 38.81 7.44 -32.87
C PRO A 151 37.91 8.20 -31.89
N GLU A 152 37.56 9.46 -32.16
CA GLU A 152 36.68 10.26 -31.28
C GLU A 152 35.22 9.84 -31.43
N GLY A 153 34.78 9.52 -32.66
CA GLY A 153 33.42 9.06 -32.95
C GLY A 153 32.35 10.17 -32.89
N SER A 154 31.19 9.88 -33.47
CA SER A 154 30.03 10.79 -33.54
C SER A 154 28.98 10.55 -32.45
N THR A 155 29.16 9.48 -31.67
CA THR A 155 28.30 9.03 -30.57
C THR A 155 26.79 9.01 -30.89
N PRO A 156 26.32 8.32 -31.95
CA PRO A 156 24.92 8.36 -32.34
C PRO A 156 23.96 7.91 -31.22
N SER A 157 22.90 8.70 -30.98
CA SER A 157 21.93 8.45 -29.91
C SER A 157 20.51 8.90 -30.25
N SER A 158 19.54 8.63 -29.36
CA SER A 158 18.13 9.02 -29.51
C SER A 158 17.46 8.55 -30.83
N PHE A 159 17.62 7.28 -31.17
CA PHE A 159 17.17 6.75 -32.47
C PHE A 159 15.64 6.73 -32.60
N ALA A 160 15.12 7.26 -33.70
CA ALA A 160 13.73 7.12 -34.14
C ALA A 160 13.68 6.93 -35.65
N HIS A 161 12.55 6.50 -36.20
CA HIS A 161 12.38 6.40 -37.64
C HIS A 161 11.09 7.04 -38.11
N LEU A 162 11.11 7.57 -39.33
CA LEU A 162 9.97 8.12 -40.03
C LEU A 162 9.98 7.50 -41.44
N GLY A 163 9.01 6.61 -41.71
CA GLY A 163 9.08 5.74 -42.88
C GLY A 163 10.33 4.85 -42.86
N ASP A 164 11.05 4.79 -43.98
CA ASP A 164 12.27 4.00 -44.14
C ASP A 164 13.57 4.75 -43.74
N THR A 165 13.44 5.91 -43.10
CA THR A 165 14.59 6.76 -42.73
C THR A 165 14.80 6.76 -41.22
N LEU A 166 16.03 6.47 -40.80
CA LEU A 166 16.46 6.62 -39.41
C LEU A 166 16.82 8.09 -39.13
N TYR A 167 16.40 8.59 -37.98
CA TYR A 167 16.79 9.88 -37.42
C TYR A 167 17.44 9.67 -36.06
N PHE A 168 18.47 10.46 -35.79
CA PHE A 168 19.28 10.33 -34.58
C PHE A 168 20.05 11.61 -34.30
N SER A 169 20.57 11.72 -33.09
CA SER A 169 21.51 12.77 -32.71
C SER A 169 22.94 12.29 -32.89
N ALA A 170 23.80 13.09 -33.51
CA ALA A 170 25.23 12.78 -33.69
C ALA A 170 26.06 14.07 -33.87
N ASP A 171 27.36 13.97 -33.58
CA ASP A 171 28.35 15.05 -33.71
C ASP A 171 29.37 14.71 -34.80
N ASP A 172 29.60 15.59 -35.77
CA ASP A 172 30.61 15.42 -36.83
C ASP A 172 31.97 16.07 -36.50
N GLY A 173 32.15 16.50 -35.25
CA GLY A 173 33.32 17.23 -34.77
C GLY A 173 33.37 18.70 -35.21
N THR A 174 32.37 19.18 -35.95
CA THR A 174 32.30 20.56 -36.47
C THR A 174 31.06 21.31 -36.00
N HIS A 175 29.90 20.66 -35.99
CA HIS A 175 28.60 21.27 -35.67
C HIS A 175 28.06 20.88 -34.28
N GLY A 176 28.83 20.12 -33.50
CA GLY A 176 28.32 19.55 -32.25
C GLY A 176 27.21 18.53 -32.51
N SER A 177 26.54 18.10 -31.43
CA SER A 177 25.47 17.11 -31.51
C SER A 177 24.20 17.71 -32.12
N GLU A 178 23.84 17.28 -33.33
CA GLU A 178 22.74 17.83 -34.13
C GLU A 178 21.79 16.73 -34.65
N LEU A 179 20.72 17.12 -35.37
CA LEU A 179 19.79 16.16 -35.95
C LEU A 179 20.33 15.59 -37.27
N TRP A 180 20.56 14.28 -37.31
CA TRP A 180 21.01 13.54 -38.48
C TRP A 180 19.92 12.59 -38.99
N ARG A 181 20.01 12.25 -40.28
CA ARG A 181 19.21 11.19 -40.89
C ARG A 181 20.06 10.20 -41.68
N SER A 182 19.59 8.97 -41.82
CA SER A 182 20.22 7.94 -42.65
C SER A 182 19.20 7.04 -43.34
N ASP A 183 19.45 6.70 -44.60
CA ASP A 183 18.75 5.65 -45.35
C ASP A 183 19.50 4.29 -45.29
N GLY A 184 20.54 4.20 -44.45
CA GLY A 184 21.42 3.05 -44.35
C GLY A 184 22.60 3.03 -45.30
N THR A 185 22.85 4.10 -46.06
CA THR A 185 24.05 4.29 -46.88
C THR A 185 24.91 5.43 -46.34
N ALA A 186 26.21 5.41 -46.67
CA ALA A 186 27.11 6.50 -46.30
C ALA A 186 26.66 7.82 -46.93
N GLU A 187 26.30 7.81 -48.22
CA GLU A 187 25.85 9.00 -48.94
C GLU A 187 24.51 9.55 -48.47
N GLY A 188 23.60 8.67 -48.01
CA GLY A 188 22.32 9.05 -47.43
C GLY A 188 22.37 9.40 -45.95
N THR A 189 23.55 9.30 -45.30
CA THR A 189 23.77 9.70 -43.91
C THR A 189 24.21 11.16 -43.87
N VAL A 190 23.28 12.06 -43.52
CA VAL A 190 23.49 13.51 -43.64
C VAL A 190 22.89 14.28 -42.48
N LEU A 191 23.54 15.40 -42.14
CA LEU A 191 23.01 16.42 -41.24
C LEU A 191 21.70 16.96 -41.81
N VAL A 192 20.62 16.91 -41.03
CA VAL A 192 19.32 17.45 -41.44
C VAL A 192 19.35 18.96 -41.38
N ARG A 193 19.83 19.52 -40.27
CA ARG A 193 19.99 20.94 -40.05
C ARG A 193 20.97 21.16 -38.89
N ASP A 194 21.86 22.13 -39.05
CA ASP A 194 22.60 22.74 -37.94
C ASP A 194 21.63 23.68 -37.21
N ILE A 195 21.03 23.19 -36.12
CA ILE A 195 19.99 23.94 -35.37
C ILE A 195 20.68 24.99 -34.50
N ALA A 196 21.77 24.63 -33.80
CA ALA A 196 22.55 25.55 -33.01
C ALA A 196 23.86 25.90 -33.73
N GLU A 197 23.84 26.95 -34.56
CA GLU A 197 24.97 27.34 -35.42
C GLU A 197 26.32 27.37 -34.65
N GLY A 198 27.24 26.50 -35.02
CA GLY A 198 28.59 26.42 -34.46
C GLY A 198 28.89 25.09 -33.78
N PRO A 199 29.98 25.00 -32.98
CA PRO A 199 30.47 23.71 -32.46
C PRO A 199 29.76 23.25 -31.18
N GLU A 200 28.77 23.96 -30.66
CA GLU A 200 28.12 23.61 -29.38
C GLU A 200 27.02 22.56 -29.55
N GLY A 201 26.31 22.56 -30.68
CA GLY A 201 25.24 21.60 -31.01
C GLY A 201 23.94 21.80 -30.22
N SER A 202 22.82 21.43 -30.83
CA SER A 202 21.46 21.55 -30.26
C SER A 202 21.03 20.38 -29.37
N SER A 203 21.86 19.33 -29.32
CA SER A 203 21.67 18.08 -28.56
C SER A 203 20.27 17.45 -28.71
N PRO A 204 19.78 17.10 -29.92
CA PRO A 204 18.42 16.57 -30.08
C PRO A 204 18.13 15.30 -29.29
N PHE A 205 16.98 15.24 -28.63
CA PHE A 205 16.55 14.08 -27.84
C PHE A 205 15.01 13.92 -27.83
N TRP A 206 14.52 12.79 -27.30
CA TRP A 206 13.09 12.39 -27.35
C TRP A 206 12.48 12.34 -28.75
N LEU A 207 13.28 11.97 -29.76
CA LEU A 207 12.80 11.86 -31.14
C LEU A 207 11.58 10.93 -31.24
N THR A 208 10.47 11.47 -31.73
CA THR A 208 9.15 10.83 -31.75
C THR A 208 8.46 11.12 -33.07
N ALA A 209 8.16 10.08 -33.84
CA ALA A 209 7.42 10.21 -35.08
C ALA A 209 5.90 10.29 -34.82
N LEU A 210 5.21 11.21 -35.49
CA LEU A 210 3.75 11.32 -35.53
C LEU A 210 3.30 11.67 -36.95
N GLY A 211 2.65 10.72 -37.62
CA GLY A 211 2.31 10.86 -39.03
C GLY A 211 3.57 10.94 -39.91
N ASP A 212 3.64 11.98 -40.74
CA ASP A 212 4.78 12.25 -41.63
C ASP A 212 5.77 13.29 -41.04
N THR A 213 5.71 13.51 -39.72
CA THR A 213 6.53 14.51 -39.02
C THR A 213 7.28 13.88 -37.86
N LEU A 214 8.57 14.21 -37.73
CA LEU A 214 9.39 13.91 -36.56
C LEU A 214 9.32 15.07 -35.58
N TYR A 215 9.05 14.79 -34.31
CA TYR A 215 9.11 15.74 -33.20
C TYR A 215 10.27 15.40 -32.29
N PHE A 216 10.92 16.41 -31.74
CA PHE A 216 12.08 16.24 -30.85
C PHE A 216 12.29 17.48 -30.01
N VAL A 217 13.15 17.36 -29.01
CA VAL A 217 13.55 18.46 -28.14
C VAL A 217 14.96 18.86 -28.52
N ALA A 218 15.20 20.15 -28.73
CA ALA A 218 16.50 20.70 -29.10
C ALA A 218 16.65 22.12 -28.56
N GLU A 219 17.90 22.54 -28.39
CA GLU A 219 18.28 23.81 -27.79
C GLU A 219 18.89 24.75 -28.84
N GLU A 220 18.45 26.01 -28.85
CA GLU A 220 19.15 27.07 -29.59
C GLU A 220 19.30 28.34 -28.74
N ALA A 221 20.27 29.19 -29.09
CA ALA A 221 20.62 30.37 -28.30
C ALA A 221 19.48 31.39 -28.14
N LEU A 222 18.53 31.48 -29.09
CA LEU A 222 17.46 32.47 -29.04
C LEU A 222 16.25 32.04 -28.20
N HIS A 223 15.96 30.74 -28.13
CA HIS A 223 14.72 30.19 -27.57
C HIS A 223 14.97 29.17 -26.44
N GLY A 224 16.23 28.91 -26.10
CA GLY A 224 16.56 27.82 -25.18
C GLY A 224 16.12 26.46 -25.73
N ARG A 225 15.78 25.54 -24.83
CA ARG A 225 15.41 24.16 -25.12
C ARG A 225 13.89 24.00 -25.21
N GLU A 226 13.43 23.70 -26.41
CA GLU A 226 12.02 23.74 -26.79
C GLU A 226 11.60 22.56 -27.67
N LEU A 227 10.32 22.52 -28.05
CA LEU A 227 9.76 21.50 -28.94
C LEU A 227 10.01 21.88 -30.42
N TRP A 228 10.64 20.98 -31.16
CA TRP A 228 10.93 21.12 -32.58
C TRP A 228 10.22 20.04 -33.41
N ARG A 229 10.03 20.34 -34.70
CA ARG A 229 9.52 19.39 -35.70
C ARG A 229 10.41 19.35 -36.94
N SER A 230 10.40 18.23 -37.66
CA SER A 230 11.08 18.06 -38.94
C SER A 230 10.31 17.14 -39.88
N ASP A 231 10.30 17.46 -41.17
CA ASP A 231 9.88 16.57 -42.27
C ASP A 231 11.08 15.82 -42.89
N GLY A 232 12.26 15.97 -42.29
CA GLY A 232 13.52 15.44 -42.78
C GLY A 232 14.34 16.39 -43.64
N THR A 233 13.84 17.59 -43.96
CA THR A 233 14.58 18.62 -44.71
C THR A 233 15.07 19.75 -43.81
N PRO A 234 16.15 20.48 -44.19
CA PRO A 234 16.57 21.67 -43.45
C PRO A 234 15.44 22.71 -43.33
N GLU A 235 14.68 22.93 -44.41
CA GLU A 235 13.61 23.92 -44.44
C GLU A 235 12.39 23.51 -43.59
N GLY A 236 12.05 22.22 -43.55
CA GLY A 236 10.95 21.70 -42.74
C GLY A 236 11.32 21.44 -41.28
N THR A 237 12.59 21.61 -40.90
CA THR A 237 13.07 21.52 -39.51
C THR A 237 12.87 22.86 -38.81
N MET A 238 11.90 22.95 -37.91
CA MET A 238 11.42 24.23 -37.35
C MET A 238 11.02 24.09 -35.88
N LEU A 239 11.20 25.17 -35.11
CA LEU A 239 10.59 25.34 -33.80
C LEU A 239 9.06 25.23 -33.92
N VAL A 240 8.42 24.50 -33.02
CA VAL A 240 6.95 24.38 -32.99
C VAL A 240 6.34 25.62 -32.32
N GLU A 241 6.80 25.92 -31.12
CA GLU A 241 6.42 27.08 -30.32
C GLU A 241 7.55 27.40 -29.34
N ASP A 242 7.77 28.70 -29.09
CA ASP A 242 8.60 29.21 -28.00
C ASP A 242 7.72 29.31 -26.74
N ILE A 243 7.64 28.23 -25.96
CA ILE A 243 6.68 28.11 -24.83
C ILE A 243 7.03 29.10 -23.72
N VAL A 244 8.33 29.36 -23.49
CA VAL A 244 8.82 30.37 -22.55
C VAL A 244 9.55 31.46 -23.34
N PRO A 245 8.89 32.58 -23.68
CA PRO A 245 9.45 33.56 -24.61
C PRO A 245 10.85 34.06 -24.26
N GLY A 246 11.81 33.88 -25.18
CA GLY A 246 13.20 34.34 -25.07
C GLY A 246 14.20 33.22 -24.82
N GLU A 247 15.35 33.54 -24.21
CA GLU A 247 16.46 32.58 -24.06
C GLU A 247 16.22 31.52 -22.96
N GLU A 248 15.07 31.55 -22.28
CA GLU A 248 14.73 30.62 -21.20
C GLU A 248 14.10 29.34 -21.76
N SER A 249 14.41 28.19 -21.17
CA SER A 249 13.91 26.90 -21.67
C SER A 249 12.62 26.45 -20.97
N SER A 250 11.63 26.02 -21.74
CA SER A 250 10.48 25.26 -21.22
C SER A 250 10.82 23.80 -20.91
N SER A 251 11.95 23.31 -21.45
CA SER A 251 12.49 21.95 -21.27
C SER A 251 11.46 20.83 -21.51
N PRO A 252 10.83 20.75 -22.71
CA PRO A 252 9.86 19.69 -22.97
C PRO A 252 10.47 18.31 -22.79
N TRP A 253 9.69 17.36 -22.29
CA TRP A 253 10.15 15.98 -22.13
C TRP A 253 9.00 14.98 -22.20
N ALA A 254 9.37 13.69 -22.31
CA ALA A 254 8.44 12.56 -22.42
C ALA A 254 7.43 12.72 -23.57
N LEU A 255 7.95 13.00 -24.76
CA LEU A 255 7.16 13.09 -25.99
C LEU A 255 6.47 11.74 -26.28
N ILE A 256 5.15 11.75 -26.36
CA ILE A 256 4.32 10.56 -26.62
C ILE A 256 3.33 10.89 -27.74
N ALA A 257 3.43 10.16 -28.85
CA ALA A 257 2.49 10.24 -29.95
C ALA A 257 1.33 9.26 -29.74
N THR A 258 0.10 9.76 -29.59
CA THR A 258 -1.11 8.94 -29.47
C THR A 258 -2.36 9.71 -29.90
N GLY A 259 -3.40 9.01 -30.36
CA GLY A 259 -4.65 9.67 -30.76
C GLY A 259 -4.51 10.72 -31.88
N GLY A 260 -3.41 10.70 -32.64
CA GLY A 260 -3.09 11.70 -33.66
C GLY A 260 -2.52 13.01 -33.12
N ARG A 261 -2.06 13.05 -31.87
CA ARG A 261 -1.46 14.22 -31.20
C ARG A 261 -0.15 13.87 -30.53
N LEU A 262 0.65 14.88 -30.23
CA LEU A 262 1.86 14.76 -29.41
C LEU A 262 1.56 15.28 -28.00
N PHE A 263 1.82 14.46 -26.98
CA PHE A 263 1.76 14.85 -25.58
C PHE A 263 3.17 14.97 -25.01
N PHE A 264 3.37 15.89 -24.08
CA PHE A 264 4.66 16.10 -23.41
C PHE A 264 4.44 16.87 -22.11
N PHE A 265 5.49 17.02 -21.31
CA PHE A 265 5.50 17.87 -20.12
C PHE A 265 6.47 19.03 -20.36
N ALA A 266 6.11 20.24 -19.95
CA ALA A 266 6.93 21.42 -20.10
C ALA A 266 6.67 22.41 -18.97
N ARG A 267 7.70 23.21 -18.65
CA ARG A 267 7.69 24.16 -17.54
C ARG A 267 7.40 25.58 -18.02
N THR A 268 6.60 26.32 -17.26
CA THR A 268 6.57 27.80 -17.34
C THR A 268 6.79 28.44 -15.96
N PRO A 269 7.23 29.70 -15.89
CA PRO A 269 7.33 30.41 -14.60
C PRO A 269 6.00 30.56 -13.85
N ALA A 270 4.86 30.42 -14.54
CA ALA A 270 3.54 30.63 -13.96
C ALA A 270 2.87 29.33 -13.47
N THR A 271 3.19 28.20 -14.10
CA THR A 271 2.48 26.92 -13.91
C THR A 271 3.40 25.78 -13.48
N GLY A 272 4.71 26.01 -13.29
CA GLY A 272 5.64 24.90 -13.09
C GLY A 272 5.63 23.93 -14.28
N GLU A 273 6.07 22.69 -14.05
CA GLU A 273 6.05 21.60 -15.01
C GLU A 273 4.69 20.88 -15.04
N GLU A 274 4.03 20.91 -16.20
CA GLU A 274 2.65 20.46 -16.37
C GLU A 274 2.45 19.70 -17.70
N PRO A 275 1.32 19.00 -17.92
CA PRO A 275 1.05 18.30 -19.17
C PRO A 275 0.60 19.25 -20.29
N TRP A 276 1.19 19.08 -21.47
CA TRP A 276 0.91 19.83 -22.70
C TRP A 276 0.53 18.90 -23.84
N VAL A 277 -0.09 19.48 -24.87
CA VAL A 277 -0.41 18.80 -26.12
C VAL A 277 -0.01 19.67 -27.31
N SER A 278 0.38 19.04 -28.42
CA SER A 278 0.69 19.68 -29.69
C SER A 278 0.11 18.90 -30.87
N ASP A 279 -0.39 19.61 -31.88
CA ASP A 279 -0.65 19.09 -33.23
C ASP A 279 0.49 19.42 -34.23
N GLY A 280 1.57 20.00 -33.72
CA GLY A 280 2.72 20.48 -34.47
C GLY A 280 2.62 21.92 -34.97
N THR A 281 1.54 22.64 -34.68
CA THR A 281 1.43 24.08 -34.93
C THR A 281 1.53 24.88 -33.63
N GLU A 282 1.96 26.14 -33.70
CA GLU A 282 1.95 27.06 -32.55
C GLU A 282 0.55 27.14 -31.92
N SER A 283 -0.50 27.37 -32.71
CA SER A 283 -1.88 27.47 -32.20
C SER A 283 -2.45 26.17 -31.63
N GLY A 284 -1.92 25.03 -32.04
CA GLY A 284 -2.33 23.72 -31.56
C GLY A 284 -1.43 23.17 -30.46
N THR A 285 -0.48 23.97 -29.99
CA THR A 285 0.40 23.67 -28.86
C THR A 285 -0.09 24.48 -27.65
N PHE A 286 -0.50 23.79 -26.58
CA PHE A 286 -1.05 24.44 -25.40
C PHE A 286 -1.03 23.55 -24.16
N LEU A 287 -1.04 24.20 -22.99
CA LEU A 287 -1.17 23.57 -21.67
C LEU A 287 -2.51 22.83 -21.58
N LEU A 288 -2.48 21.53 -21.31
CA LEU A 288 -3.72 20.76 -21.11
C LEU A 288 -4.41 21.18 -19.83
N LYS A 289 -3.66 21.21 -18.73
CA LYS A 289 -4.17 21.56 -17.41
C LYS A 289 -3.00 21.94 -16.51
N ASP A 290 -3.21 22.99 -15.73
CA ASP A 290 -2.40 23.30 -14.55
C ASP A 290 -2.86 22.33 -13.45
N VAL A 291 -2.29 21.12 -13.42
CA VAL A 291 -2.75 20.06 -12.51
C VAL A 291 -2.41 20.44 -11.09
N PHE A 292 -1.18 20.90 -10.83
CA PHE A 292 -0.79 21.52 -9.57
C PHE A 292 -0.89 23.04 -9.70
N PRO A 293 -1.87 23.72 -9.07
CA PRO A 293 -2.09 25.13 -9.34
C PRO A 293 -0.95 26.03 -8.86
N GLY A 294 -0.33 26.79 -9.77
CA GLY A 294 0.71 27.76 -9.44
C GLY A 294 2.08 27.39 -10.01
N PRO A 295 3.18 27.98 -9.52
CA PRO A 295 4.52 27.72 -10.08
C PRO A 295 5.12 26.37 -9.66
N GLU A 296 4.42 25.57 -8.87
CA GLU A 296 4.81 24.22 -8.46
C GLU A 296 4.59 23.20 -9.58
N ASP A 297 5.30 22.07 -9.52
CA ASP A 297 5.24 21.03 -10.54
C ASP A 297 4.21 19.96 -10.15
N SER A 298 3.39 19.50 -11.10
CA SER A 298 2.52 18.34 -10.88
C SER A 298 3.26 17.00 -10.87
N TYR A 299 4.58 17.02 -11.07
CA TYR A 299 5.43 15.84 -11.04
C TYR A 299 6.58 16.04 -10.03
N PRO A 300 6.42 15.65 -8.75
CA PRO A 300 7.52 15.69 -7.80
C PRO A 300 8.56 14.63 -8.19
N ASP A 301 9.80 15.05 -8.28
CA ASP A 301 10.97 14.35 -8.82
C ASP A 301 11.38 13.09 -8.01
N ILE A 302 10.53 12.05 -7.99
CA ILE A 302 10.79 10.73 -7.39
C ILE A 302 10.77 9.66 -8.51
N ASP A 303 11.94 9.27 -9.01
CA ASP A 303 12.10 8.22 -10.03
C ASP A 303 11.94 6.81 -9.39
N PRO A 304 11.10 5.93 -9.97
CA PRO A 304 11.63 4.63 -10.42
C PRO A 304 11.05 4.17 -11.78
N SER A 305 10.92 5.12 -12.70
CA SER A 305 10.80 5.06 -14.16
C SER A 305 9.40 4.89 -14.77
N ARG A 306 8.63 5.99 -14.61
CA ARG A 306 7.69 6.59 -15.59
C ARG A 306 6.46 5.76 -15.96
N PHE A 307 5.43 5.86 -15.12
CA PHE A 307 4.07 5.47 -15.48
C PHE A 307 3.51 6.42 -16.54
N ARG A 308 3.82 6.15 -17.80
CA ARG A 308 3.22 6.81 -18.94
C ARG A 308 2.97 5.79 -20.02
N THR A 309 1.74 5.74 -20.50
CA THR A 309 1.39 4.85 -21.59
C THR A 309 0.19 5.38 -22.34
N THR A 310 -0.19 4.64 -23.37
CA THR A 310 -1.36 4.95 -24.18
C THR A 310 -2.42 3.90 -23.92
N LEU A 311 -3.65 4.35 -23.66
CA LEU A 311 -4.82 3.47 -23.56
C LEU A 311 -5.92 4.02 -24.47
N ASP A 312 -6.28 3.25 -25.50
CA ASP A 312 -7.31 3.60 -26.48
C ASP A 312 -7.17 5.02 -27.06
N GLY A 313 -5.93 5.41 -27.39
CA GLY A 313 -5.62 6.73 -27.98
C GLY A 313 -5.53 7.89 -26.99
N SER A 314 -5.72 7.64 -25.69
CA SER A 314 -5.52 8.62 -24.61
C SER A 314 -4.13 8.45 -23.97
N LEU A 315 -3.58 9.54 -23.44
CA LEU A 315 -2.42 9.48 -22.55
C LEU A 315 -2.87 9.06 -21.15
N ILE A 316 -2.17 8.10 -20.55
CA ILE A 316 -2.22 7.79 -19.13
C ILE A 316 -0.90 8.21 -18.51
N PHE A 317 -0.91 8.92 -17.39
CA PHE A 317 0.28 9.46 -16.72
C PHE A 317 0.06 9.62 -15.21
N ASN A 318 1.12 9.90 -14.44
CA ASN A 318 1.00 10.27 -13.04
C ASN A 318 1.11 11.79 -12.86
N ALA A 319 0.32 12.34 -11.93
CA ALA A 319 0.43 13.73 -11.51
C ALA A 319 -0.13 13.94 -10.09
N ASP A 320 0.35 14.99 -9.43
CA ASP A 320 -0.11 15.51 -8.14
C ASP A 320 -0.84 16.83 -8.37
N ASP A 321 -2.04 16.97 -7.81
CA ASP A 321 -2.85 18.19 -7.87
C ASP A 321 -2.77 19.05 -6.58
N GLY A 322 -1.88 18.68 -5.65
CA GLY A 322 -1.72 19.30 -4.35
C GLY A 322 -2.78 18.90 -3.33
N ILE A 323 -3.71 18.00 -3.70
CA ILE A 323 -4.80 17.52 -2.86
C ILE A 323 -4.69 16.00 -2.66
N HIS A 324 -4.45 15.25 -3.73
CA HIS A 324 -4.50 13.78 -3.76
C HIS A 324 -3.13 13.10 -3.78
N GLY A 325 -2.03 13.86 -3.78
CA GLY A 325 -0.70 13.29 -4.02
C GLY A 325 -0.54 12.76 -5.45
N VAL A 326 0.53 12.01 -5.72
CA VAL A 326 0.82 11.45 -7.05
C VAL A 326 -0.06 10.24 -7.36
N GLU A 327 -1.01 10.43 -8.27
CA GLU A 327 -2.05 9.47 -8.63
C GLU A 327 -2.12 9.23 -10.16
N PRO A 328 -2.86 8.21 -10.67
CA PRO A 328 -3.04 8.02 -12.11
C PRO A 328 -4.03 9.02 -12.71
N TRP A 329 -3.63 9.66 -13.81
CA TRP A 329 -4.39 10.62 -14.62
C TRP A 329 -4.53 10.15 -16.06
N LYS A 330 -5.56 10.67 -16.74
CA LYS A 330 -5.84 10.43 -18.15
C LYS A 330 -6.03 11.74 -18.89
N SER A 331 -5.58 11.82 -20.15
CA SER A 331 -5.93 12.90 -21.07
C SER A 331 -6.28 12.39 -22.47
N ASP A 332 -7.35 12.94 -23.05
CA ASP A 332 -7.71 12.76 -24.45
C ASP A 332 -7.13 13.85 -25.39
N GLY A 333 -6.29 14.74 -24.86
CA GLY A 333 -5.75 15.89 -25.58
C GLY A 333 -6.58 17.16 -25.45
N THR A 334 -7.56 17.20 -24.54
CA THR A 334 -8.33 18.41 -24.20
C THR A 334 -8.26 18.72 -22.71
N PRO A 335 -8.39 20.00 -22.29
CA PRO A 335 -8.41 20.35 -20.87
C PRO A 335 -9.53 19.66 -20.07
N GLY A 336 -10.70 19.46 -20.69
CA GLY A 336 -11.84 18.80 -20.04
C GLY A 336 -11.70 17.29 -19.94
N GLY A 337 -10.93 16.67 -20.84
CA GLY A 337 -10.62 15.24 -20.80
C GLY A 337 -9.36 14.90 -20.01
N THR A 338 -8.67 15.91 -19.44
CA THR A 338 -7.53 15.74 -18.53
C THR A 338 -8.02 15.63 -17.09
N VAL A 339 -8.21 14.38 -16.63
CA VAL A 339 -8.88 14.05 -15.37
C VAL A 339 -8.10 13.03 -14.55
N LEU A 340 -8.24 13.13 -13.23
CA LEU A 340 -7.81 12.09 -12.30
C LEU A 340 -8.58 10.81 -12.63
N VAL A 341 -7.87 9.70 -12.80
CA VAL A 341 -8.49 8.39 -13.03
C VAL A 341 -9.02 7.85 -11.72
N LYS A 342 -8.20 7.85 -10.67
CA LYS A 342 -8.57 7.38 -9.34
C LYS A 342 -7.62 7.93 -8.28
N ASP A 343 -8.16 8.39 -7.16
CA ASP A 343 -7.41 8.55 -5.92
C ASP A 343 -7.28 7.15 -5.27
N ILE A 344 -6.14 6.50 -5.48
CA ILE A 344 -5.91 5.13 -4.96
C ILE A 344 -5.70 5.17 -3.45
N ASN A 345 -5.07 6.22 -2.92
CA ASN A 345 -4.77 6.41 -1.50
C ASN A 345 -5.50 7.65 -0.96
N PRO A 346 -6.73 7.47 -0.42
CA PRO A 346 -7.60 8.58 -0.08
C PRO A 346 -6.93 9.68 0.76
N GLY A 347 -6.97 10.90 0.27
CA GLY A 347 -6.34 12.06 0.91
C GLY A 347 -5.05 12.46 0.21
N ALA A 348 -4.10 13.08 0.93
CA ALA A 348 -2.89 13.64 0.33
C ALA A 348 -1.73 12.64 0.17
N ASP A 349 -1.98 11.35 0.39
CA ASP A 349 -0.95 10.32 0.33
C ASP A 349 -0.84 9.78 -1.10
N SER A 350 0.37 9.70 -1.65
CA SER A 350 0.57 9.26 -3.04
C SER A 350 0.52 7.74 -3.20
N SER A 351 -0.11 7.24 -4.27
CA SER A 351 -0.05 5.83 -4.69
C SER A 351 1.14 5.51 -5.60
N VAL A 352 1.76 6.51 -6.22
CA VAL A 352 2.96 6.40 -7.06
C VAL A 352 2.87 5.22 -8.06
N PRO A 353 1.91 5.20 -9.01
CA PRO A 353 1.81 4.11 -9.98
C PRO A 353 3.09 3.93 -10.80
N PHE A 354 3.47 2.71 -11.18
CA PHE A 354 4.68 2.45 -11.98
C PHE A 354 4.57 1.23 -12.92
N LEU A 355 5.39 1.26 -13.97
CA LEU A 355 5.61 0.19 -14.96
C LEU A 355 4.32 -0.37 -15.61
N PRO A 356 3.49 0.44 -16.28
CA PRO A 356 2.25 -0.05 -16.87
C PRO A 356 2.45 -0.90 -18.12
N VAL A 357 1.55 -1.86 -18.36
CA VAL A 357 1.32 -2.48 -19.67
C VAL A 357 -0.15 -2.34 -20.07
N ALA A 358 -0.42 -1.91 -21.30
CA ALA A 358 -1.76 -1.89 -21.87
C ALA A 358 -1.94 -3.11 -22.79
N VAL A 359 -2.98 -3.90 -22.56
CA VAL A 359 -3.34 -5.09 -23.35
C VAL A 359 -4.86 -5.12 -23.52
N ASP A 360 -5.34 -5.17 -24.77
CA ASP A 360 -6.75 -5.30 -25.10
C ASP A 360 -7.69 -4.30 -24.37
N GLY A 361 -7.31 -3.02 -24.34
CA GLY A 361 -8.09 -1.95 -23.66
C GLY A 361 -8.02 -2.01 -22.13
N THR A 362 -7.16 -2.86 -21.57
CA THR A 362 -6.92 -2.98 -20.14
C THR A 362 -5.49 -2.59 -19.79
N LEU A 363 -5.33 -1.70 -18.84
CA LEU A 363 -4.07 -1.31 -18.24
C LEU A 363 -3.79 -2.17 -17.00
N LEU A 364 -2.60 -2.76 -16.92
CA LEU A 364 -2.08 -3.40 -15.73
C LEU A 364 -0.86 -2.66 -15.22
N PHE A 365 -0.75 -2.47 -13.91
CA PHE A 365 0.33 -1.70 -13.31
C PHE A 365 0.52 -2.00 -11.83
N ALA A 366 1.62 -1.51 -11.26
CA ALA A 366 1.84 -1.51 -9.83
C ALA A 366 1.49 -0.15 -9.22
N ALA A 367 0.86 -0.13 -8.05
CA ALA A 367 0.66 1.09 -7.26
C ALA A 367 0.58 0.77 -5.76
N ARG A 368 0.99 1.74 -4.94
CA ARG A 368 1.00 1.65 -3.48
C ARG A 368 -0.40 1.83 -2.92
N ASP A 369 -0.83 0.91 -2.07
CA ASP A 369 -2.10 1.00 -1.35
C ASP A 369 -1.99 1.80 -0.03
N ALA A 370 -3.13 2.05 0.61
CA ALA A 370 -3.22 2.82 1.86
C ALA A 370 -2.52 2.15 3.06
N LYS A 371 -2.11 0.88 2.92
CA LYS A 371 -1.30 0.15 3.92
C LYS A 371 0.20 0.25 3.60
N GLY A 372 0.58 1.00 2.56
CA GLY A 372 1.95 1.21 2.11
C GLY A 372 2.53 0.06 1.30
N ARG A 373 1.70 -0.79 0.69
CA ARG A 373 2.14 -1.96 -0.10
C ARG A 373 2.04 -1.69 -1.60
N ASP A 374 3.07 -2.01 -2.37
CA ASP A 374 3.05 -1.94 -3.84
C ASP A 374 2.42 -3.20 -4.43
N GLU A 375 1.30 -3.03 -5.11
CA GLU A 375 0.37 -4.11 -5.46
C GLU A 375 -0.05 -4.07 -6.93
N LEU A 376 -0.61 -5.17 -7.46
CA LEU A 376 -1.09 -5.23 -8.84
C LEU A 376 -2.46 -4.55 -9.01
N TRP A 377 -2.58 -3.65 -9.97
CA TRP A 377 -3.82 -2.94 -10.32
C TRP A 377 -4.21 -3.15 -11.77
N ARG A 378 -5.52 -3.08 -12.01
CA ARG A 378 -6.15 -3.04 -13.33
C ARG A 378 -6.82 -1.69 -13.51
N SER A 379 -6.82 -1.15 -14.73
CA SER A 379 -7.61 0.02 -15.13
C SER A 379 -8.11 -0.13 -16.57
N ASP A 380 -9.30 0.40 -16.88
CA ASP A 380 -9.75 0.68 -18.26
C ASP A 380 -9.68 2.18 -18.60
N GLY A 381 -8.97 2.95 -17.75
CA GLY A 381 -8.88 4.40 -17.83
C GLY A 381 -10.09 5.15 -17.25
N THR A 382 -10.98 4.46 -16.52
CA THR A 382 -12.07 5.06 -15.73
C THR A 382 -11.88 4.75 -14.24
N GLU A 383 -12.47 5.57 -13.37
CA GLU A 383 -12.41 5.36 -11.91
C GLU A 383 -12.99 4.00 -11.49
N ASP A 384 -14.16 3.63 -12.05
CA ASP A 384 -14.86 2.37 -11.77
C ASP A 384 -14.08 1.14 -12.27
N GLY A 385 -13.47 1.24 -13.45
CA GLY A 385 -12.67 0.16 -14.01
C GLY A 385 -11.25 0.09 -13.45
N THR A 386 -10.88 1.02 -12.55
CA THR A 386 -9.59 1.06 -11.86
C THR A 386 -9.67 0.46 -10.48
N TYR A 387 -9.06 -0.71 -10.29
CA TYR A 387 -9.13 -1.42 -9.02
C TYR A 387 -7.94 -2.37 -8.82
N ARG A 388 -7.60 -2.58 -7.53
CA ARG A 388 -6.55 -3.50 -7.14
C ARG A 388 -6.96 -4.91 -7.54
N MET A 389 -6.10 -5.59 -8.29
CA MET A 389 -6.30 -6.98 -8.65
C MET A 389 -5.92 -7.88 -7.47
N ARG A 390 -6.65 -8.98 -7.34
CA ARG A 390 -6.32 -10.04 -6.40
C ARG A 390 -4.95 -10.65 -6.73
N THR A 391 -3.98 -10.47 -5.85
CA THR A 391 -2.67 -11.13 -5.90
C THR A 391 -2.81 -12.63 -5.56
N VAL A 392 -2.01 -13.52 -6.19
CA VAL A 392 -1.97 -14.97 -5.85
C VAL A 392 -0.79 -15.34 -4.96
N THR A 393 0.12 -14.41 -4.70
CA THR A 393 1.10 -14.56 -3.62
C THR A 393 0.37 -14.34 -2.29
N GLY A 394 -0.02 -15.42 -1.61
CA GLY A 394 -0.54 -15.37 -0.22
C GLY A 394 0.53 -15.00 0.81
N GLY A 395 1.36 -13.99 0.52
CA GLY A 395 2.51 -13.52 1.30
C GLY A 395 2.28 -12.14 1.96
N PRO A 396 3.05 -11.77 3.00
CA PRO A 396 2.83 -10.57 3.80
C PRO A 396 3.66 -9.40 3.24
N ARG A 397 3.04 -8.46 2.54
CA ARG A 397 3.66 -7.21 2.02
C ARG A 397 4.38 -7.34 0.67
N MET A 398 4.10 -6.32 -0.16
CA MET A 398 4.77 -5.94 -1.41
C MET A 398 5.03 -7.11 -2.37
N SER A 399 4.01 -7.46 -3.16
CA SER A 399 4.26 -8.21 -4.40
C SER A 399 5.21 -7.44 -5.32
N ALA A 400 5.26 -6.10 -5.20
CA ALA A 400 6.10 -5.17 -5.96
C ALA A 400 6.21 -5.58 -7.45
N PRO A 401 5.06 -5.81 -8.11
CA PRO A 401 5.05 -6.40 -9.42
C PRO A 401 5.67 -5.44 -10.42
N ARG A 402 6.59 -5.92 -11.26
CA ARG A 402 7.38 -5.08 -12.15
C ARG A 402 7.76 -5.78 -13.45
N GLY A 403 8.08 -4.99 -14.47
CA GLY A 403 8.51 -5.52 -15.77
C GLY A 403 7.39 -6.27 -16.49
N PHE A 404 6.20 -5.67 -16.55
CA PHE A 404 5.06 -6.28 -17.22
C PHE A 404 5.30 -6.45 -18.73
N THR A 405 5.05 -7.65 -19.26
CA THR A 405 5.20 -7.95 -20.68
C THR A 405 4.10 -8.90 -21.14
N ALA A 406 3.31 -8.47 -22.12
CA ALA A 406 2.33 -9.33 -22.76
C ALA A 406 3.02 -10.31 -23.73
N SER A 407 2.79 -11.60 -23.55
CA SER A 407 3.31 -12.65 -24.42
C SER A 407 2.32 -13.82 -24.50
N GLY A 408 1.95 -14.21 -25.72
CA GLY A 408 0.92 -15.22 -25.93
C GLY A 408 -0.43 -14.81 -25.33
N GLU A 409 -1.04 -15.68 -24.54
CA GLU A 409 -2.32 -15.45 -23.86
C GLU A 409 -2.15 -14.94 -22.42
N SER A 410 -0.96 -14.42 -22.06
CA SER A 410 -0.64 -14.01 -20.69
C SER A 410 0.14 -12.69 -20.62
N VAL A 411 0.03 -12.02 -19.47
CA VAL A 411 0.96 -10.97 -19.06
C VAL A 411 1.94 -11.56 -18.06
N PHE A 412 3.23 -11.40 -18.33
CA PHE A 412 4.32 -11.81 -17.47
C PHE A 412 4.82 -10.63 -16.66
N PHE A 413 5.24 -10.87 -15.43
CA PHE A 413 5.82 -9.84 -14.56
C PHE A 413 6.69 -10.49 -13.49
N LEU A 414 7.65 -9.74 -12.95
CA LEU A 414 8.40 -10.11 -11.77
C LEU A 414 7.58 -9.72 -10.53
N ALA A 415 7.45 -10.58 -9.54
CA ALA A 415 6.90 -10.21 -8.23
C ALA A 415 7.65 -10.92 -7.11
N PHE A 416 7.72 -10.27 -5.96
CA PHE A 416 8.47 -10.73 -4.78
C PHE A 416 7.60 -11.49 -3.80
N ASP A 417 8.21 -12.52 -3.20
CA ASP A 417 7.69 -13.21 -2.03
C ASP A 417 8.81 -13.35 -0.99
N ASP A 418 8.51 -13.03 0.26
CA ASP A 418 9.48 -12.95 1.36
C ASP A 418 10.20 -14.27 1.66
N ASN A 419 9.65 -15.42 1.24
CA ASN A 419 10.24 -16.73 1.47
C ASN A 419 11.15 -17.19 0.32
N ILE A 420 10.96 -16.66 -0.89
CA ILE A 420 11.60 -17.18 -2.12
C ILE A 420 12.34 -16.11 -2.95
N GLY A 421 12.10 -14.81 -2.74
CA GLY A 421 12.68 -13.72 -3.51
C GLY A 421 11.83 -13.29 -4.70
N GLY A 422 12.43 -12.57 -5.66
CA GLY A 422 11.75 -12.07 -6.87
C GLY A 422 11.67 -13.14 -7.96
N GLU A 423 10.45 -13.54 -8.32
CA GLU A 423 10.15 -14.65 -9.23
C GLU A 423 9.36 -14.21 -10.46
N LEU A 424 9.45 -14.99 -11.54
CA LEU A 424 8.67 -14.76 -12.77
C LEU A 424 7.24 -15.29 -12.62
N TRP A 425 6.25 -14.41 -12.78
CA TRP A 425 4.82 -14.70 -12.75
C TRP A 425 4.19 -14.56 -14.13
N SER A 426 3.07 -15.25 -14.33
CA SER A 426 2.23 -15.11 -15.53
C SER A 426 0.75 -15.05 -15.17
N LEU A 427 0.04 -14.07 -15.72
CA LEU A 427 -1.40 -13.82 -15.55
C LEU A 427 -2.12 -14.04 -16.89
N PRO A 428 -3.01 -15.05 -17.01
CA PRO A 428 -3.75 -15.28 -18.25
C PRO A 428 -4.70 -14.12 -18.57
N LEU A 429 -4.66 -13.63 -19.81
CA LEU A 429 -5.49 -12.51 -20.30
C LEU A 429 -6.99 -12.79 -20.16
N ALA A 430 -7.41 -14.05 -20.33
CA ALA A 430 -8.81 -14.45 -20.13
C ALA A 430 -9.32 -14.21 -18.69
N SER A 431 -8.41 -14.01 -17.74
CA SER A 431 -8.74 -13.71 -16.33
C SER A 431 -8.91 -12.22 -16.07
N LEU A 432 -8.70 -11.35 -17.06
CA LEU A 432 -8.82 -9.88 -16.95
C LEU A 432 -10.25 -9.35 -17.16
N GLY A 433 -11.23 -10.22 -17.37
CA GLY A 433 -12.61 -9.86 -17.71
C GLY A 433 -13.39 -9.15 -16.58
N ASP A 434 -14.44 -8.42 -16.99
CA ASP A 434 -15.27 -7.61 -16.10
C ASP A 434 -15.93 -8.41 -14.98
N CYS A 435 -16.07 -7.75 -13.83
CA CYS A 435 -16.69 -8.23 -12.62
C CYS A 435 -18.19 -8.55 -12.76
N GLY A 436 -18.50 -9.67 -13.41
CA GLY A 436 -19.85 -10.19 -13.59
C GLY A 436 -19.95 -11.69 -13.87
N THR A 437 -18.84 -12.36 -14.17
CA THR A 437 -18.80 -13.82 -14.33
C THR A 437 -18.03 -14.47 -13.18
N PRO A 438 -18.56 -15.53 -12.54
CA PRO A 438 -17.79 -16.29 -11.56
C PRO A 438 -16.70 -17.07 -12.31
N ALA A 439 -15.56 -16.42 -12.55
CA ALA A 439 -14.37 -17.10 -13.02
C ALA A 439 -13.74 -17.81 -11.82
N GLY A 440 -13.69 -19.14 -11.89
CA GLY A 440 -13.00 -19.96 -10.91
C GLY A 440 -11.54 -19.52 -10.80
N SER A 441 -11.00 -19.59 -9.58
CA SER A 441 -9.58 -19.52 -9.23
C SER A 441 -8.68 -18.93 -10.32
N LEU A 442 -8.34 -17.64 -10.18
CA LEU A 442 -7.25 -17.00 -10.93
C LEU A 442 -6.08 -17.98 -11.03
N GLY A 443 -5.86 -18.51 -12.24
CA GLY A 443 -4.84 -19.49 -12.53
C GLY A 443 -3.48 -18.80 -12.66
N LEU A 444 -3.00 -18.21 -11.57
CA LEU A 444 -1.60 -17.81 -11.49
C LEU A 444 -0.78 -19.08 -11.28
N HIS A 445 0.13 -19.31 -12.22
CA HIS A 445 1.09 -20.40 -12.17
C HIS A 445 2.47 -19.80 -11.91
N GLU A 446 3.12 -20.26 -10.84
CA GLU A 446 4.56 -20.09 -10.64
C GLU A 446 5.24 -20.70 -11.87
N ALA A 447 5.91 -19.89 -12.68
CA ALA A 447 6.65 -20.37 -13.87
C ALA A 447 7.97 -21.05 -13.50
N GLY A 448 8.15 -21.42 -12.22
CA GLY A 448 9.05 -22.46 -11.73
C GLY A 448 10.56 -22.20 -11.86
N ALA A 449 11.06 -21.04 -11.44
CA ALA A 449 12.49 -20.82 -11.25
C ALA A 449 12.96 -21.15 -9.81
N ARG A 450 12.47 -22.25 -9.21
CA ARG A 450 12.83 -22.63 -7.84
C ARG A 450 14.33 -22.91 -7.67
N GLY A 451 14.97 -22.16 -6.77
CA GLY A 451 16.09 -22.66 -5.98
C GLY A 451 17.45 -22.02 -6.24
N LEU A 452 17.55 -20.71 -6.16
CA LEU A 452 18.84 -20.03 -6.08
C LEU A 452 18.91 -19.23 -4.77
N VAL A 453 19.68 -19.78 -3.82
CA VAL A 453 20.14 -19.22 -2.53
C VAL A 453 19.40 -19.72 -1.27
N PRO A 454 20.16 -20.29 -0.32
CA PRO A 454 20.13 -19.81 1.06
C PRO A 454 21.51 -19.29 1.49
N TRP A 455 21.53 -18.10 2.10
CA TRP A 455 22.68 -17.54 2.79
C TRP A 455 23.05 -18.39 4.02
N ALA A 456 24.05 -19.26 3.88
CA ALA A 456 24.94 -19.68 4.98
C ALA A 456 26.06 -20.60 4.47
N ALA A 457 27.18 -20.03 3.98
CA ALA A 457 28.51 -20.63 4.10
C ALA A 457 29.61 -19.72 3.55
N ILE A 458 30.02 -18.69 4.29
CA ILE A 458 31.37 -18.11 4.15
C ILE A 458 31.99 -17.97 5.54
N LEU A 459 32.74 -19.00 5.94
CA LEU A 459 34.01 -18.82 6.65
C LEU A 459 34.98 -19.87 6.09
N GLY A 460 35.59 -19.52 4.96
CA GLY A 460 36.77 -20.21 4.45
C GLY A 460 38.01 -19.68 5.15
N LEU A 461 38.90 -20.58 5.57
CA LEU A 461 40.34 -20.32 5.58
C LEU A 461 41.10 -21.63 5.26
N PRO A 462 42.10 -21.61 4.37
CA PRO A 462 42.84 -22.79 3.92
C PRO A 462 44.22 -22.92 4.60
N MET A 463 44.71 -24.15 4.80
CA MET A 463 46.04 -24.63 4.33
C MET A 463 46.54 -25.91 5.04
N LEU A 464 47.01 -26.82 4.17
CA LEU A 464 48.20 -27.69 4.25
C LEU A 464 48.18 -29.03 5.02
N ALA A 465 48.72 -30.02 4.30
CA ALA A 465 48.81 -31.43 4.54
C ALA A 465 49.80 -31.85 5.65
N LEU A 466 49.57 -33.03 6.26
CA LEU A 466 50.57 -34.11 6.36
C LEU A 466 49.96 -35.47 6.78
N SER A 467 50.18 -36.47 5.91
CA SER A 467 50.42 -37.92 6.11
C SER A 467 49.84 -38.75 7.29
N ALA A 468 49.07 -39.77 6.89
CA ALA A 468 49.24 -41.21 7.15
C ALA A 468 49.09 -41.82 8.56
N LEU A 469 48.14 -42.76 8.71
CA LEU A 469 48.42 -44.22 8.89
C LEU A 469 47.14 -45.08 8.91
N SER A 470 47.14 -46.08 8.01
CA SER A 470 46.54 -47.44 8.09
C SER A 470 45.16 -47.66 8.74
N GLY A 471 44.16 -48.28 8.11
CA GLY A 471 44.10 -49.00 6.84
C GLY A 471 42.96 -50.04 6.81
N ARG A 472 42.78 -50.63 5.62
CA ARG A 472 41.97 -51.83 5.27
C ARG A 472 40.44 -51.59 5.23
N ARG A 473 39.67 -52.02 4.21
CA ARG A 473 39.91 -52.86 3.03
C ARG A 473 38.73 -52.73 2.03
N ARG A 474 39.08 -52.59 0.75
CA ARG A 474 38.51 -53.19 -0.48
C ARG A 474 36.98 -53.22 -0.76
N LYS A 475 36.61 -52.34 -1.71
CA LYS A 475 36.07 -52.54 -3.08
C LYS A 475 34.91 -53.54 -3.40
N TRP A 476 33.77 -52.95 -3.84
CA TRP A 476 32.91 -53.12 -5.07
C TRP A 476 32.35 -54.53 -5.46
N PRO A 477 31.26 -54.71 -6.27
CA PRO A 477 30.40 -53.73 -7.00
C PRO A 477 28.86 -54.06 -7.11
N LEU A 478 28.11 -53.13 -7.77
CA LEU A 478 26.99 -53.28 -8.76
C LEU A 478 25.85 -54.31 -8.52
N MET A 479 24.58 -53.85 -8.49
CA MET A 479 23.64 -53.82 -9.66
C MET A 479 22.15 -53.78 -9.22
N ALA A 480 21.38 -52.92 -9.91
CA ALA A 480 19.94 -52.96 -10.19
C ALA A 480 18.90 -53.04 -9.05
N VAL A 481 18.11 -51.97 -8.92
CA VAL A 481 16.77 -51.98 -8.30
C VAL A 481 15.74 -51.80 -9.41
N MET A 482 14.83 -52.76 -9.57
CA MET A 482 13.51 -52.52 -10.14
C MET A 482 12.48 -53.48 -9.53
N LEU A 483 11.42 -52.87 -8.98
CA LEU A 483 10.06 -53.36 -8.74
C LEU A 483 9.80 -54.60 -7.85
N LEU A 484 9.11 -54.40 -6.71
CA LEU A 484 7.65 -54.65 -6.57
C LEU A 484 7.17 -54.54 -5.09
N VAL A 485 6.27 -53.57 -4.89
CA VAL A 485 5.03 -53.55 -4.09
C VAL A 485 4.75 -54.70 -3.08
N VAL A 486 4.80 -54.34 -1.77
CA VAL A 486 3.83 -54.54 -0.62
C VAL A 486 3.40 -55.99 -0.23
N PRO A 487 3.01 -56.37 1.02
CA PRO A 487 2.93 -55.72 2.36
C PRO A 487 3.56 -56.51 3.55
N GLY A 488 3.57 -55.92 4.76
CA GLY A 488 3.28 -56.67 5.99
C GLY A 488 4.22 -56.51 7.20
N LEU A 489 3.83 -55.62 8.12
CA LEU A 489 3.84 -55.74 9.60
C LEU A 489 4.93 -56.60 10.29
N ALA A 490 5.80 -55.96 11.08
CA ALA A 490 5.62 -55.80 12.55
C ALA A 490 6.96 -55.61 13.32
N CYS A 491 6.86 -54.81 14.40
CA CYS A 491 7.74 -54.72 15.59
C CYS A 491 9.11 -54.03 15.40
N THR A 492 9.58 -53.12 16.26
CA THR A 492 9.18 -52.67 17.62
C THR A 492 9.87 -51.33 17.94
N SER A 493 9.21 -50.52 18.77
CA SER A 493 9.66 -49.47 19.74
C SER A 493 11.15 -49.09 19.75
N VAL A 494 11.54 -47.81 19.94
CA VAL A 494 11.46 -47.05 21.21
C VAL A 494 11.66 -45.53 20.92
N ASP A 495 10.96 -44.71 21.72
CA ASP A 495 11.04 -43.26 21.99
C ASP A 495 10.64 -42.22 20.93
N ALA A 496 9.41 -41.73 21.12
CA ALA A 496 8.85 -40.49 20.59
C ALA A 496 9.13 -39.34 21.56
N GLU A 497 9.66 -38.22 21.06
CA GLU A 497 9.38 -36.90 21.62
C GLU A 497 8.33 -36.22 20.74
N GLU A 498 7.14 -36.03 21.32
CA GLU A 498 6.02 -35.29 20.78
C GLU A 498 6.32 -33.78 20.84
N GLY A 499 6.32 -33.11 19.69
CA GLY A 499 6.06 -31.67 19.56
C GLY A 499 4.62 -31.49 19.07
N SER A 500 3.78 -30.90 19.91
CA SER A 500 2.32 -30.83 19.84
C SER A 500 1.74 -30.01 18.67
N PRO A 501 0.52 -30.35 18.18
CA PRO A 501 -0.30 -29.46 17.37
C PRO A 501 -1.13 -28.55 18.30
N GLU A 502 -0.80 -27.26 18.44
CA GLU A 502 -1.68 -26.30 19.14
C GLU A 502 -2.74 -25.72 18.19
N VAL A 503 -3.65 -26.57 17.71
CA VAL A 503 -4.97 -26.10 17.23
C VAL A 503 -6.06 -26.97 17.85
N THR A 504 -7.07 -26.28 18.38
CA THR A 504 -8.36 -26.73 18.94
C THR A 504 -8.41 -27.04 20.44
N ASP A 505 -9.14 -26.17 21.14
CA ASP A 505 -10.08 -26.64 22.16
C ASP A 505 -11.47 -26.07 21.82
N PHE A 506 -11.90 -26.33 20.58
CA PHE A 506 -13.28 -26.14 20.15
C PHE A 506 -14.04 -27.43 20.44
N HIS A 507 -15.34 -27.33 20.73
CA HIS A 507 -16.21 -28.51 20.73
C HIS A 507 -15.99 -29.29 19.42
N SER A 508 -15.70 -30.60 19.48
CA SER A 508 -15.21 -31.44 18.37
C SER A 508 -16.08 -31.50 17.09
N SER A 509 -17.21 -30.79 17.08
CA SER A 509 -18.12 -30.62 15.93
C SER A 509 -18.06 -29.24 15.27
N CYS A 510 -17.25 -28.31 15.78
CA CYS A 510 -17.14 -26.93 15.30
C CYS A 510 -15.88 -26.68 14.45
N LYS A 511 -16.01 -25.78 13.45
CA LYS A 511 -14.96 -25.44 12.47
C LYS A 511 -14.21 -24.11 12.74
N GLY A 512 -14.32 -23.53 13.94
CA GLY A 512 -13.73 -22.21 14.23
C GLY A 512 -14.51 -21.03 13.61
N PRO A 513 -13.91 -19.83 13.49
CA PRO A 513 -14.50 -18.68 12.81
C PRO A 513 -14.81 -18.97 11.34
N VAL A 514 -15.86 -18.35 10.82
CA VAL A 514 -16.25 -18.47 9.40
C VAL A 514 -16.35 -17.09 8.75
N LEU A 515 -15.84 -16.99 7.53
CA LEU A 515 -16.06 -15.83 6.66
C LEU A 515 -17.57 -15.69 6.43
N VAL A 516 -18.12 -14.52 6.77
CA VAL A 516 -19.56 -14.29 6.68
C VAL A 516 -19.96 -14.04 5.23
N ARG A 517 -19.28 -13.07 4.60
CA ARG A 517 -19.45 -12.67 3.22
C ARG A 517 -18.26 -11.79 2.85
N ASP A 518 -17.63 -12.14 1.74
CA ASP A 518 -16.81 -11.23 0.95
C ASP A 518 -17.74 -10.16 0.33
N VAL A 519 -17.69 -8.95 0.88
CA VAL A 519 -18.55 -7.84 0.47
C VAL A 519 -18.04 -7.23 -0.84
N ALA A 520 -16.73 -7.23 -1.06
CA ALA A 520 -16.04 -6.61 -2.19
C ALA A 520 -15.38 -7.64 -3.13
N ALA A 521 -16.14 -8.62 -3.62
CA ALA A 521 -15.64 -9.83 -4.32
C ALA A 521 -14.76 -9.66 -5.59
N CYS A 522 -14.40 -8.43 -5.95
CA CYS A 522 -13.53 -8.05 -7.05
C CYS A 522 -12.27 -7.26 -6.65
N ILE A 523 -12.20 -6.79 -5.41
CA ILE A 523 -11.03 -6.14 -4.80
C ILE A 523 -10.66 -6.90 -3.53
N GLU A 524 -9.46 -6.67 -3.01
CA GLU A 524 -8.98 -7.46 -1.88
C GLU A 524 -9.56 -7.07 -0.51
N ASP A 525 -10.21 -5.92 -0.29
CA ASP A 525 -10.53 -5.50 1.09
C ASP A 525 -11.93 -4.87 1.19
N SER A 526 -12.84 -5.48 1.98
CA SER A 526 -14.13 -4.87 2.34
C SER A 526 -14.04 -3.89 3.53
N VAL A 527 -12.92 -3.89 4.25
CA VAL A 527 -12.60 -3.07 5.45
C VAL A 527 -13.78 -2.89 6.42
N PRO A 528 -14.29 -3.97 7.06
CA PRO A 528 -15.38 -3.85 8.03
C PRO A 528 -14.97 -3.08 9.29
N GLU A 529 -15.69 -2.00 9.61
CA GLU A 529 -15.41 -1.16 10.78
C GLU A 529 -16.68 -0.80 11.56
N ASN A 530 -16.52 -0.14 12.72
CA ASN A 530 -17.62 0.37 13.55
C ASN A 530 -18.67 -0.70 13.95
N LEU A 531 -18.22 -1.94 14.18
CA LEU A 531 -19.10 -3.06 14.50
C LEU A 531 -19.93 -2.78 15.77
N VAL A 532 -21.25 -2.87 15.66
CA VAL A 532 -22.18 -2.72 16.77
C VAL A 532 -23.30 -3.75 16.72
N ASP A 533 -23.65 -4.33 17.88
CA ASP A 533 -24.88 -5.09 17.99
C ASP A 533 -26.07 -4.15 18.16
N TRP A 534 -27.06 -4.32 17.29
CA TRP A 534 -28.34 -3.67 17.45
C TRP A 534 -29.48 -4.68 17.27
N ARG A 535 -30.12 -5.04 18.39
CA ARG A 535 -31.25 -5.98 18.46
C ARG A 535 -30.89 -7.38 17.93
N GLY A 536 -29.67 -7.85 18.17
CA GLY A 536 -29.22 -9.17 17.74
C GLY A 536 -28.87 -9.26 16.25
N THR A 537 -28.74 -8.13 15.58
CA THR A 537 -28.19 -8.00 14.22
C THR A 537 -26.94 -7.14 14.30
N LEU A 538 -25.87 -7.56 13.62
CA LEU A 538 -24.65 -6.76 13.53
C LEU A 538 -24.87 -5.64 12.51
N TYR A 539 -24.50 -4.42 12.87
CA TYR A 539 -24.32 -3.29 11.96
C TYR A 539 -22.86 -2.89 11.93
N PHE A 540 -22.37 -2.50 10.77
CA PHE A 540 -20.97 -2.16 10.53
C PHE A 540 -20.87 -1.32 9.27
N THR A 541 -19.71 -0.72 9.03
CA THR A 541 -19.37 -0.04 7.78
C THR A 541 -18.46 -0.91 6.94
N ALA A 542 -18.63 -0.90 5.62
CA ALA A 542 -17.78 -1.65 4.69
C ALA A 542 -17.85 -1.06 3.29
N ASN A 543 -16.81 -1.28 2.50
CA ASN A 543 -16.70 -0.89 1.10
C ASN A 543 -16.96 -2.11 0.21
N ASP A 544 -17.77 -1.98 -0.85
CA ASP A 544 -18.02 -3.06 -1.83
C ASP A 544 -17.19 -2.92 -3.13
N GLY A 545 -16.28 -1.95 -3.16
CA GLY A 545 -15.43 -1.63 -4.29
C GLY A 545 -16.15 -0.92 -5.44
N ARG A 546 -17.44 -0.60 -5.31
CA ARG A 546 -18.25 0.03 -6.37
C ARG A 546 -18.94 1.31 -5.95
N ILE A 547 -19.28 1.45 -4.67
CA ILE A 547 -20.04 2.60 -4.16
C ILE A 547 -19.51 3.12 -2.82
N GLY A 548 -18.22 2.92 -2.56
CA GLY A 548 -17.56 3.42 -1.35
C GLY A 548 -18.02 2.77 -0.05
N THR A 549 -17.62 3.37 1.07
CA THR A 549 -17.92 2.88 2.42
C THR A 549 -19.34 3.27 2.84
N GLU A 550 -20.18 2.27 3.07
CA GLU A 550 -21.61 2.46 3.39
C GLU A 550 -22.02 1.73 4.68
N LEU A 551 -23.28 1.92 5.11
CA LEU A 551 -23.85 1.19 6.24
C LEU A 551 -24.29 -0.22 5.82
N TRP A 552 -23.76 -1.24 6.49
CA TRP A 552 -24.09 -2.65 6.29
C TRP A 552 -24.70 -3.30 7.52
N ARG A 553 -25.38 -4.42 7.29
CA ARG A 553 -25.92 -5.27 8.35
C ARG A 553 -25.67 -6.74 8.07
N SER A 554 -25.60 -7.55 9.12
CA SER A 554 -25.35 -8.99 9.03
C SER A 554 -26.05 -9.79 10.13
N ASP A 555 -26.59 -10.95 9.76
CA ASP A 555 -27.05 -11.99 10.71
C ASP A 555 -26.02 -13.13 10.88
N GLY A 556 -24.83 -12.97 10.29
CA GLY A 556 -23.76 -13.97 10.29
C GLY A 556 -23.89 -15.02 9.20
N THR A 557 -24.75 -14.79 8.22
CA THR A 557 -24.85 -15.60 6.99
C THR A 557 -24.61 -14.74 5.75
N ARG A 558 -24.04 -15.35 4.70
CA ARG A 558 -23.80 -14.67 3.42
C ARG A 558 -25.04 -13.97 2.84
N GLY A 559 -26.21 -14.59 2.97
CA GLY A 559 -27.47 -14.05 2.45
C GLY A 559 -28.08 -12.94 3.33
N GLY A 560 -27.80 -12.94 4.63
CA GLY A 560 -28.26 -11.91 5.56
C GLY A 560 -27.32 -10.71 5.64
N THR A 561 -26.08 -10.84 5.14
CA THR A 561 -25.13 -9.73 5.01
C THR A 561 -25.43 -8.89 3.79
N ARG A 562 -25.84 -7.63 3.99
CA ARG A 562 -26.23 -6.73 2.92
C ARG A 562 -26.13 -5.26 3.35
N ARG A 563 -25.95 -4.39 2.37
CA ARG A 563 -26.05 -2.95 2.54
C ARG A 563 -27.44 -2.57 3.05
N VAL A 564 -27.48 -1.63 3.99
CA VAL A 564 -28.73 -1.10 4.54
C VAL A 564 -29.31 -0.06 3.60
N ASP A 565 -28.49 0.89 3.19
CA ASP A 565 -28.81 1.94 2.21
C ASP A 565 -27.54 2.41 1.50
N ASP A 566 -27.69 3.01 0.33
CA ASP A 566 -26.64 3.70 -0.42
C ASP A 566 -26.82 5.20 -0.18
N ILE A 567 -26.24 5.70 0.92
CA ILE A 567 -26.54 7.04 1.43
C ILE A 567 -25.92 8.11 0.53
N ALA A 568 -24.69 7.88 0.06
CA ALA A 568 -24.00 8.75 -0.89
C ALA A 568 -23.62 7.93 -2.14
N PRO A 569 -24.44 8.00 -3.22
CA PRO A 569 -24.13 7.27 -4.43
C PRO A 569 -22.80 7.70 -5.05
N GLY A 570 -21.91 6.74 -5.29
CA GLY A 570 -20.59 6.97 -5.88
C GLY A 570 -19.47 6.39 -5.02
N LEU A 571 -18.23 6.44 -5.51
CA LEU A 571 -17.10 5.75 -4.86
C LEU A 571 -16.64 6.37 -3.54
N ALA A 572 -16.94 7.64 -3.30
CA ALA A 572 -16.69 8.29 -2.01
C ALA A 572 -17.47 7.60 -0.86
N GLY A 573 -18.69 7.12 -1.15
CA GLY A 573 -19.61 6.61 -0.15
C GLY A 573 -19.92 7.63 0.95
N SER A 574 -20.65 7.19 1.98
CA SER A 574 -21.11 8.07 3.06
C SER A 574 -20.26 8.07 4.33
N ALA A 575 -19.28 7.16 4.39
CA ALA A 575 -18.38 6.92 5.51
C ALA A 575 -19.05 7.07 6.90
N PRO A 576 -20.04 6.22 7.24
CA PRO A 576 -20.74 6.32 8.53
C PRO A 576 -19.80 6.11 9.73
N GLN A 577 -19.98 6.85 10.82
CA GLN A 577 -19.15 6.75 12.02
C GLN A 577 -19.99 6.77 13.31
N GLU A 578 -19.42 6.25 14.40
CA GLU A 578 -20.04 6.23 15.75
C GLU A 578 -21.44 5.59 15.78
N LEU A 579 -21.59 4.39 15.21
CA LEU A 579 -22.86 3.66 15.17
C LEU A 579 -23.42 3.45 16.60
N THR A 580 -24.47 4.19 16.96
CA THR A 580 -24.97 4.34 18.33
C THR A 580 -26.46 3.98 18.44
N PRO A 581 -26.80 2.81 19.00
CA PRO A 581 -28.19 2.41 19.22
C PRO A 581 -28.93 3.25 20.29
N VAL A 582 -30.08 3.86 19.95
CA VAL A 582 -30.93 4.61 20.90
C VAL A 582 -32.42 4.38 20.62
N GLY A 583 -33.20 3.99 21.63
CA GLY A 583 -34.67 4.03 21.57
C GLY A 583 -35.31 3.24 20.41
N GLY A 584 -34.60 2.27 19.84
CA GLY A 584 -35.05 1.51 18.67
C GLY A 584 -34.69 2.08 17.31
N LEU A 585 -33.71 2.98 17.27
CA LEU A 585 -33.04 3.50 16.08
C LEU A 585 -31.52 3.30 16.24
N LEU A 586 -30.81 3.30 15.12
CA LEU A 586 -29.35 3.40 15.07
C LEU A 586 -28.98 4.81 14.61
N TYR A 587 -28.22 5.55 15.39
CA TYR A 587 -27.72 6.89 15.03
C TYR A 587 -26.26 6.82 14.62
N PHE A 588 -25.83 7.70 13.74
CA PHE A 588 -24.45 7.78 13.27
C PHE A 588 -24.21 9.13 12.58
N SER A 589 -22.94 9.51 12.41
CA SER A 589 -22.59 10.62 11.53
C SER A 589 -22.26 10.09 10.13
N ALA A 590 -22.71 10.76 9.08
CA ALA A 590 -22.43 10.39 7.69
C ALA A 590 -22.56 11.62 6.78
N ASP A 591 -21.98 11.53 5.59
CA ASP A 591 -22.05 12.56 4.54
C ASP A 591 -22.80 11.97 3.34
N ASP A 592 -23.76 12.69 2.76
CA ASP A 592 -24.46 12.26 1.54
C ASP A 592 -23.91 12.92 0.26
N GLY A 593 -22.79 13.64 0.38
CA GLY A 593 -22.17 14.41 -0.70
C GLY A 593 -22.88 15.73 -1.01
N VAL A 594 -23.95 16.06 -0.28
CA VAL A 594 -24.77 17.26 -0.52
C VAL A 594 -24.82 18.17 0.72
N HIS A 595 -25.03 17.59 1.90
CA HIS A 595 -25.24 18.32 3.16
C HIS A 595 -24.01 18.29 4.09
N GLY A 596 -22.88 17.75 3.62
CA GLY A 596 -21.71 17.52 4.46
C GLY A 596 -21.99 16.48 5.57
N ARG A 597 -21.05 16.34 6.50
CA ARG A 597 -21.18 15.39 7.61
C ARG A 597 -22.22 15.85 8.63
N GLU A 598 -23.31 15.10 8.74
CA GLU A 598 -24.47 15.43 9.56
C GLU A 598 -24.95 14.24 10.42
N LEU A 599 -25.98 14.45 11.24
CA LEU A 599 -26.55 13.39 12.08
C LEU A 599 -27.58 12.58 11.27
N TRP A 600 -27.31 11.29 11.14
CA TRP A 600 -28.18 10.33 10.46
C TRP A 600 -28.79 9.35 11.45
N LYS A 601 -29.87 8.71 11.00
CA LYS A 601 -30.48 7.59 11.71
C LYS A 601 -30.93 6.51 10.75
N SER A 602 -31.03 5.27 11.25
CA SER A 602 -31.63 4.14 10.55
C SER A 602 -32.55 3.34 11.47
N ASP A 603 -33.59 2.74 10.89
CA ASP A 603 -34.38 1.68 11.51
C ASP A 603 -33.97 0.27 11.03
N GLY A 604 -32.86 0.17 10.31
CA GLY A 604 -32.34 -1.07 9.72
C GLY A 604 -32.82 -1.35 8.30
N THR A 605 -33.57 -0.42 7.72
CA THR A 605 -34.06 -0.45 6.33
C THR A 605 -33.61 0.79 5.57
N ALA A 606 -33.41 0.68 4.25
CA ALA A 606 -33.10 1.80 3.37
C ALA A 606 -34.07 2.98 3.57
N ALA A 607 -35.38 2.71 3.52
CA ALA A 607 -36.40 3.75 3.69
C ALA A 607 -36.38 4.46 5.07
N GLY A 608 -35.87 3.78 6.10
CA GLY A 608 -35.71 4.36 7.44
C GLY A 608 -34.35 4.99 7.69
N THR A 609 -33.39 4.80 6.78
CA THR A 609 -32.08 5.46 6.77
C THR A 609 -32.23 6.87 6.23
N ARG A 610 -32.02 7.88 7.08
CA ARG A 610 -32.26 9.28 6.71
C ARG A 610 -31.49 10.26 7.57
N LEU A 611 -31.17 11.38 6.95
CA LEU A 611 -30.74 12.59 7.63
C LEU A 611 -31.78 13.00 8.67
N VAL A 612 -31.35 13.24 9.90
CA VAL A 612 -32.23 13.68 10.99
C VAL A 612 -32.62 15.14 10.77
N GLU A 613 -31.61 15.98 10.57
CA GLU A 613 -31.71 17.41 10.26
C GLU A 613 -30.39 17.91 9.68
N ASP A 614 -30.47 18.69 8.59
CA ASP A 614 -29.37 19.52 8.10
C ASP A 614 -29.18 20.69 9.07
N SER A 615 -28.28 20.53 10.04
CA SER A 615 -28.12 21.45 11.16
C SER A 615 -27.24 22.65 10.77
N VAL A 616 -26.33 22.46 9.82
CA VAL A 616 -25.52 23.53 9.20
C VAL A 616 -25.64 23.40 7.67
N PRO A 617 -26.54 24.19 7.04
CA PRO A 617 -26.81 24.05 5.61
C PRO A 617 -25.59 24.28 4.72
N GLY A 618 -25.37 23.35 3.81
CA GLY A 618 -24.28 23.38 2.84
C GLY A 618 -23.30 22.21 3.01
N PRO A 619 -22.26 22.12 2.16
CA PRO A 619 -21.36 20.97 2.14
C PRO A 619 -20.43 20.87 3.36
N GLN A 620 -20.41 21.87 4.26
CA GLN A 620 -19.57 21.84 5.45
C GLN A 620 -20.13 20.95 6.57
N GLY A 621 -21.46 20.87 6.70
CA GLY A 621 -22.17 20.10 7.73
C GLY A 621 -21.86 20.51 9.18
N SER A 622 -22.48 19.79 10.13
CA SER A 622 -22.38 20.05 11.58
C SER A 622 -21.34 19.17 12.31
N ALA A 623 -20.72 18.23 11.60
CA ALA A 623 -19.72 17.28 12.09
C ALA A 623 -20.05 16.63 13.47
N PRO A 624 -21.18 15.92 13.63
CA PRO A 624 -21.55 15.29 14.90
C PRO A 624 -20.52 14.26 15.38
N ARG A 625 -20.17 14.34 16.67
CA ARG A 625 -19.23 13.42 17.35
C ARG A 625 -19.58 13.21 18.82
N ASN A 626 -18.92 12.24 19.47
CA ASN A 626 -19.14 11.87 20.87
C ASN A 626 -20.62 11.50 21.15
N LEU A 627 -21.23 10.72 20.26
CA LEU A 627 -22.59 10.23 20.38
C LEU A 627 -22.74 9.40 21.66
N THR A 628 -23.50 9.92 22.61
CA THR A 628 -23.63 9.40 23.97
C THR A 628 -25.09 9.21 24.33
N VAL A 629 -25.43 8.04 24.87
CA VAL A 629 -26.80 7.70 25.24
C VAL A 629 -27.03 7.94 26.73
N ALA A 630 -27.98 8.82 27.07
CA ALA A 630 -28.42 9.03 28.44
C ALA A 630 -29.92 9.29 28.49
N ASP A 631 -30.62 8.77 29.50
CA ASP A 631 -32.07 8.92 29.65
C ASP A 631 -32.88 8.51 28.38
N GLY A 632 -32.38 7.52 27.63
CA GLY A 632 -33.01 7.05 26.39
C GLY A 632 -32.96 8.05 25.22
N LYS A 633 -32.13 9.10 25.31
CA LYS A 633 -31.92 10.12 24.28
C LYS A 633 -30.47 10.10 23.82
N LEU A 634 -30.25 10.56 22.59
CA LEU A 634 -28.92 10.83 22.09
C LEU A 634 -28.47 12.22 22.53
N PHE A 635 -27.26 12.31 23.07
CA PHE A 635 -26.51 13.54 23.28
C PHE A 635 -25.26 13.48 22.41
N TYR A 636 -24.85 14.61 21.84
CA TYR A 636 -23.68 14.66 20.97
C TYR A 636 -23.13 16.08 20.91
N VAL A 637 -21.93 16.22 20.39
CA VAL A 637 -21.30 17.51 20.13
C VAL A 637 -21.36 17.77 18.63
N ALA A 638 -21.80 18.95 18.24
CA ALA A 638 -21.83 19.40 16.84
C ALA A 638 -21.65 20.92 16.77
N VAL A 639 -21.16 21.40 15.64
CA VAL A 639 -21.05 22.84 15.40
C VAL A 639 -22.42 23.44 15.05
N ASN A 640 -22.63 24.69 15.45
CA ASN A 640 -23.80 25.48 15.05
C ASN A 640 -23.53 26.22 13.72
N ALA A 641 -24.51 27.00 13.22
CA ALA A 641 -24.36 27.78 11.98
C ALA A 641 -23.29 28.89 12.03
N SER A 642 -22.76 29.22 13.22
CA SER A 642 -21.62 30.12 13.42
C SER A 642 -20.30 29.36 13.62
N TYR A 643 -20.30 28.02 13.45
CA TYR A 643 -19.19 27.10 13.68
C TYR A 643 -18.71 26.98 15.14
N ASP A 644 -19.55 27.33 16.12
CA ASP A 644 -19.26 27.07 17.54
C ASP A 644 -19.67 25.65 17.94
N TRP A 645 -18.77 24.92 18.64
CA TRP A 645 -19.04 23.59 19.17
C TRP A 645 -19.97 23.61 20.39
N GLU A 646 -21.02 22.80 20.38
CA GLU A 646 -22.05 22.85 21.43
C GLU A 646 -22.62 21.48 21.79
N LEU A 647 -23.28 21.41 22.96
CA LEU A 647 -24.05 20.23 23.36
C LEU A 647 -25.43 20.21 22.68
N TRP A 648 -25.69 19.14 21.95
CA TRP A 648 -26.97 18.85 21.30
C TRP A 648 -27.62 17.60 21.89
N LYS A 649 -28.94 17.50 21.70
CA LYS A 649 -29.69 16.28 21.95
C LYS A 649 -30.62 15.97 20.78
N SER A 650 -30.91 14.69 20.57
CA SER A 650 -31.88 14.25 19.57
C SER A 650 -32.73 13.09 20.06
N ASP A 651 -34.00 13.08 19.64
CA ASP A 651 -34.90 11.91 19.67
C ASP A 651 -35.09 11.27 18.28
N GLY A 652 -34.30 11.72 17.31
CA GLY A 652 -34.33 11.29 15.91
C GLY A 652 -35.35 12.01 15.07
N THR A 653 -36.08 12.98 15.61
CA THR A 653 -36.91 13.88 14.81
C THR A 653 -36.25 15.24 14.69
N ARG A 654 -36.54 15.96 13.60
CA ARG A 654 -36.13 17.36 13.45
C ARG A 654 -36.54 18.21 14.66
N GLY A 655 -37.81 18.12 15.07
CA GLY A 655 -38.33 18.91 16.20
C GLY A 655 -37.75 18.54 17.58
N GLY A 656 -37.24 17.32 17.76
CA GLY A 656 -36.58 16.88 18.98
C GLY A 656 -35.06 17.05 18.95
N THR A 657 -34.49 17.39 17.78
CA THR A 657 -33.07 17.69 17.60
C THR A 657 -32.83 19.14 17.97
N THR A 658 -32.22 19.36 19.14
CA THR A 658 -32.15 20.70 19.73
C THR A 658 -30.85 20.92 20.47
N ARG A 659 -30.30 22.12 20.28
CA ARG A 659 -29.23 22.66 21.12
C ARG A 659 -29.68 22.69 22.58
N VAL A 660 -28.89 22.12 23.48
CA VAL A 660 -29.21 22.06 24.90
C VAL A 660 -28.92 23.40 25.58
N LYS A 661 -27.74 23.99 25.33
CA LYS A 661 -27.34 25.29 25.89
C LYS A 661 -26.19 25.95 25.10
N ALA A 662 -26.46 27.12 24.51
CA ALA A 662 -25.90 28.38 25.03
C ALA A 662 -24.38 28.52 25.28
N GLY A 663 -23.45 28.39 24.32
CA GLY A 663 -22.04 28.75 24.55
C GLY A 663 -21.30 27.84 25.54
N VAL A 664 -21.72 26.58 25.62
CA VAL A 664 -21.02 25.53 26.36
C VAL A 664 -20.49 24.57 25.32
N ALA A 665 -19.16 24.46 25.22
CA ALA A 665 -18.46 23.57 24.29
C ALA A 665 -17.94 22.33 25.04
N PRO A 666 -18.65 21.19 24.96
CA PRO A 666 -18.23 19.97 25.64
C PRO A 666 -17.05 19.29 24.96
N TRP A 667 -16.23 18.66 25.79
CA TRP A 667 -15.25 17.63 25.44
C TRP A 667 -15.50 16.41 26.34
N ASP A 668 -15.31 15.21 25.80
CA ASP A 668 -15.40 13.92 26.51
C ASP A 668 -16.74 13.69 27.24
N LEU A 669 -17.78 13.25 26.51
CA LEU A 669 -19.10 12.98 27.08
C LEU A 669 -19.16 11.56 27.67
N VAL A 670 -19.63 11.46 28.92
CA VAL A 670 -19.94 10.18 29.55
C VAL A 670 -21.34 10.18 30.15
N ALA A 671 -22.06 9.08 29.98
CA ALA A 671 -23.38 8.90 30.58
C ALA A 671 -23.26 8.52 32.07
N LEU A 672 -24.02 9.21 32.93
CA LEU A 672 -24.19 8.87 34.34
C LEU A 672 -25.69 8.78 34.66
N GLY A 673 -26.24 7.59 34.51
CA GLY A 673 -27.68 7.34 34.65
C GLY A 673 -28.50 8.17 33.66
N ARG A 674 -29.18 9.21 34.15
CA ARG A 674 -30.00 10.14 33.36
C ARG A 674 -29.28 11.44 32.97
N LEU A 675 -28.01 11.57 33.33
CA LEU A 675 -27.19 12.74 33.08
C LEU A 675 -26.11 12.41 32.05
N VAL A 676 -25.66 13.42 31.33
CA VAL A 676 -24.33 13.41 30.72
C VAL A 676 -23.40 14.29 31.54
N ILE A 677 -22.22 13.77 31.81
CA ILE A 677 -21.11 14.47 32.45
C ILE A 677 -20.06 14.73 31.37
N PHE A 678 -19.46 15.91 31.36
CA PHE A 678 -18.51 16.30 30.33
C PHE A 678 -17.60 17.42 30.85
N THR A 679 -16.50 17.65 30.15
CA THR A 679 -15.63 18.80 30.38
C THR A 679 -16.06 19.95 29.49
N ALA A 680 -16.08 21.19 29.99
CA ALA A 680 -16.32 22.36 29.14
C ALA A 680 -15.61 23.60 29.69
N TYR A 681 -15.16 24.45 28.76
CA TYR A 681 -14.53 25.73 29.06
C TYR A 681 -15.56 26.84 29.32
N ASP A 682 -15.29 27.64 30.35
CA ASP A 682 -15.98 28.89 30.67
C ASP A 682 -14.94 29.99 30.94
N PRO A 683 -15.06 31.20 30.36
CA PRO A 683 -14.07 32.25 30.56
C PRO A 683 -13.87 32.71 32.01
N GLU A 684 -14.88 32.54 32.88
CA GLU A 684 -14.80 32.93 34.29
C GLU A 684 -14.15 31.84 35.14
N THR A 685 -14.29 30.57 34.75
CA THR A 685 -13.86 29.42 35.55
C THR A 685 -12.96 28.40 34.85
N GLY A 686 -12.48 28.67 33.64
CA GLY A 686 -11.69 27.74 32.85
C GLY A 686 -12.42 26.45 32.44
N SER A 687 -11.63 25.42 32.10
CA SER A 687 -12.11 24.08 31.72
C SER A 687 -12.41 23.23 32.95
N GLU A 688 -13.69 23.03 33.21
CA GLU A 688 -14.19 22.41 34.44
C GLU A 688 -15.15 21.25 34.15
N LEU A 689 -15.60 20.58 35.21
CA LEU A 689 -16.57 19.49 35.10
C LEU A 689 -18.00 20.05 35.02
N TRP A 690 -18.75 19.59 34.03
CA TRP A 690 -20.12 20.00 33.76
C TRP A 690 -21.08 18.81 33.78
N ARG A 691 -22.37 19.12 33.94
CA ARG A 691 -23.45 18.14 33.81
C ARG A 691 -24.56 18.68 32.92
N SER A 692 -25.31 17.77 32.31
CA SER A 692 -26.59 18.06 31.67
C SER A 692 -27.60 16.94 31.89
N ASN A 693 -28.87 17.32 32.03
CA ASN A 693 -30.03 16.42 31.91
C ASN A 693 -30.80 16.64 30.59
N GLY A 694 -30.22 17.34 29.62
CA GLY A 694 -30.86 17.71 28.35
C GLY A 694 -31.79 18.92 28.43
N THR A 695 -31.75 19.71 29.50
CA THR A 695 -32.43 21.00 29.60
C THR A 695 -31.44 22.13 29.84
N ARG A 696 -31.75 23.34 29.37
CA ARG A 696 -30.91 24.53 29.60
C ARG A 696 -30.62 24.77 31.08
N ALA A 697 -31.64 24.65 31.94
CA ALA A 697 -31.51 24.86 33.38
C ALA A 697 -30.72 23.75 34.08
N GLY A 698 -30.88 22.50 33.62
CA GLY A 698 -30.11 21.37 34.14
C GLY A 698 -28.71 21.22 33.54
N THR A 699 -28.29 22.16 32.68
CA THR A 699 -26.96 22.20 32.06
C THR A 699 -26.11 23.30 32.70
N TYR A 700 -25.21 22.92 33.58
CA TYR A 700 -24.41 23.85 34.37
C TYR A 700 -23.11 23.19 34.85
N ARG A 701 -22.14 24.04 35.20
CA ARG A 701 -20.87 23.62 35.80
C ARG A 701 -21.14 22.87 37.10
N LEU A 702 -20.78 21.61 37.12
CA LEU A 702 -21.03 20.71 38.23
C LEU A 702 -20.15 21.05 39.44
N ALA A 703 -18.87 21.36 39.18
CA ALA A 703 -17.91 21.81 40.17
C ALA A 703 -16.89 22.77 39.52
N ASP A 704 -16.43 23.74 40.30
CA ASP A 704 -15.29 24.59 39.99
C ASP A 704 -14.12 24.04 40.81
N LEU A 705 -13.36 23.10 40.23
CA LEU A 705 -12.33 22.34 40.94
C LEU A 705 -11.06 23.19 41.13
N VAL A 706 -10.81 24.15 40.23
CA VAL A 706 -9.75 25.16 40.36
C VAL A 706 -10.40 26.55 40.40
N PRO A 707 -10.61 27.15 41.59
CA PRO A 707 -11.38 28.38 41.73
C PRO A 707 -10.87 29.55 40.89
N GLY A 708 -11.81 30.26 40.24
CA GLY A 708 -11.50 31.41 39.38
C GLY A 708 -11.09 30.97 37.98
N PRO A 709 -10.40 31.80 37.17
CA PRO A 709 -10.18 31.52 35.75
C PRO A 709 -9.17 30.39 35.47
N GLY A 710 -8.71 29.67 36.49
CA GLY A 710 -7.87 28.48 36.34
C GLY A 710 -8.66 27.33 35.73
N SER A 711 -7.97 26.30 35.23
CA SER A 711 -8.63 25.16 34.57
C SER A 711 -8.23 23.84 35.21
N ALA A 712 -9.20 23.10 35.73
CA ALA A 712 -8.98 21.74 36.23
C ALA A 712 -8.71 20.72 35.12
N ASN A 713 -9.11 21.01 33.87
CA ASN A 713 -8.98 20.14 32.70
C ASN A 713 -9.30 18.66 32.99
N PRO A 714 -10.53 18.31 33.42
CA PRO A 714 -10.92 16.92 33.63
C PRO A 714 -10.80 16.10 32.35
N ILE A 715 -10.18 14.93 32.44
CA ILE A 715 -9.99 13.98 31.32
C ILE A 715 -10.20 12.54 31.77
N PHE A 716 -10.37 11.63 30.79
CA PHE A 716 -10.59 10.20 30.99
C PHE A 716 -11.86 9.90 31.80
N LEU A 717 -12.95 10.63 31.51
CA LEU A 717 -14.22 10.51 32.22
C LEU A 717 -14.80 9.10 32.05
N THR A 718 -14.77 8.30 33.12
CA THR A 718 -15.18 6.89 33.05
C THR A 718 -16.27 6.59 34.07
N ALA A 719 -17.44 6.17 33.58
CA ALA A 719 -18.55 5.75 34.43
C ALA A 719 -18.29 4.35 35.01
N VAL A 720 -18.38 4.23 36.33
CA VAL A 720 -18.27 2.97 37.07
C VAL A 720 -19.37 2.95 38.13
N GLY A 721 -20.37 2.09 37.93
CA GLY A 721 -21.55 2.04 38.78
C GLY A 721 -22.35 3.35 38.71
N ASP A 722 -22.59 3.97 39.87
CA ASP A 722 -23.31 5.22 40.03
C ASP A 722 -22.41 6.46 40.08
N LYS A 723 -21.16 6.33 39.63
CA LYS A 723 -20.14 7.39 39.69
C LYS A 723 -19.39 7.54 38.37
N VAL A 724 -18.77 8.71 38.20
CA VAL A 724 -17.75 8.96 37.18
C VAL A 724 -16.42 9.23 37.88
N TYR A 725 -15.38 8.53 37.45
CA TYR A 725 -13.99 8.72 37.86
C TYR A 725 -13.23 9.43 36.75
N PHE A 726 -12.31 10.32 37.13
CA PHE A 726 -11.56 11.13 36.18
C PHE A 726 -10.28 11.68 36.80
N ALA A 727 -9.38 12.14 35.92
CA ALA A 727 -8.18 12.86 36.29
C ALA A 727 -8.38 14.37 36.11
N ALA A 728 -8.00 15.19 37.10
CA ALA A 728 -8.11 16.64 37.01
C ALA A 728 -7.01 17.33 37.84
N PHE A 729 -6.63 18.55 37.46
CA PHE A 729 -5.79 19.42 38.28
C PHE A 729 -6.53 19.87 39.55
N THR A 730 -5.78 20.22 40.58
CA THR A 730 -6.33 20.74 41.83
C THR A 730 -5.84 22.17 42.07
N ALA A 731 -6.59 22.95 42.86
CA ALA A 731 -6.15 24.28 43.28
C ALA A 731 -5.02 24.26 44.32
N GLU A 732 -4.82 23.12 44.98
CA GLU A 732 -3.91 22.95 46.13
C GLU A 732 -2.56 22.33 45.74
N PHE A 733 -2.48 21.66 44.58
CA PHE A 733 -1.32 20.89 44.08
C PHE A 733 -1.14 21.10 42.57
N GLY A 734 0.10 21.16 42.08
CA GLY A 734 0.44 21.53 40.70
C GLY A 734 0.16 20.48 39.61
N GLY A 735 -0.42 19.31 39.94
CA GLY A 735 -0.58 18.18 39.02
C GLY A 735 -1.98 17.53 39.01
N ARG A 736 -2.16 16.52 38.14
CA ARG A 736 -3.43 15.80 37.97
C ARG A 736 -3.61 14.70 39.02
N GLU A 737 -4.76 14.72 39.68
CA GLU A 737 -5.14 13.79 40.75
C GLU A 737 -6.44 13.03 40.46
N LEU A 738 -6.72 12.01 41.29
CA LEU A 738 -7.89 11.16 41.15
C LEU A 738 -9.14 11.81 41.76
N PHE A 739 -10.15 12.05 40.92
CA PHE A 739 -11.45 12.57 41.34
C PHE A 739 -12.59 11.59 41.10
N VAL A 740 -13.70 11.84 41.78
CA VAL A 740 -14.97 11.14 41.60
C VAL A 740 -16.13 12.10 41.65
N THR A 741 -17.20 11.81 40.92
CA THR A 741 -18.51 12.47 41.04
C THR A 741 -19.66 11.48 40.96
N ASP A 742 -20.76 11.78 41.65
CA ASP A 742 -22.07 11.13 41.49
C ASP A 742 -23.05 11.98 40.66
N GLY A 743 -22.54 13.04 40.00
CA GLY A 743 -23.34 14.01 39.24
C GLY A 743 -23.94 15.14 40.10
N THR A 744 -23.62 15.20 41.41
CA THR A 744 -24.00 16.29 42.31
C THR A 744 -22.77 17.09 42.76
N PRO A 745 -22.92 18.41 43.03
CA PRO A 745 -21.79 19.22 43.50
C PRO A 745 -21.16 18.68 44.79
N SER A 746 -21.96 18.12 45.71
CA SER A 746 -21.47 17.53 46.97
C SER A 746 -20.76 16.19 46.79
N GLY A 747 -21.10 15.44 45.76
CA GLY A 747 -20.46 14.16 45.43
C GLY A 747 -19.22 14.31 44.55
N THR A 748 -19.00 15.49 43.95
CA THR A 748 -17.79 15.81 43.18
C THR A 748 -16.66 16.22 44.11
N ARG A 749 -15.62 15.39 44.21
CA ARG A 749 -14.49 15.64 45.12
C ARG A 749 -13.23 14.88 44.73
N LEU A 750 -12.10 15.36 45.23
CA LEU A 750 -10.84 14.63 45.25
C LEU A 750 -11.05 13.31 46.01
N VAL A 751 -10.61 12.21 45.41
CA VAL A 751 -10.62 10.89 46.05
C VAL A 751 -9.38 10.73 46.90
N LYS A 752 -8.20 10.98 46.31
CA LYS A 752 -6.90 10.83 46.94
C LYS A 752 -5.85 11.55 46.12
N ASP A 753 -5.01 12.30 46.81
CA ASP A 753 -3.69 12.71 46.32
C ASP A 753 -2.73 11.52 46.53
N ILE A 754 -2.31 10.87 45.44
CA ILE A 754 -1.51 9.65 45.50
C ILE A 754 -0.02 9.96 45.72
N ILE A 755 0.50 11.06 45.16
CA ILE A 755 1.83 11.62 45.39
C ILE A 755 1.69 12.89 46.23
N PRO A 756 1.85 12.80 47.56
CA PRO A 756 1.72 13.97 48.42
C PRO A 756 2.70 15.08 48.03
N GLY A 757 2.20 16.26 47.69
CA GLY A 757 2.99 17.43 47.32
C GLY A 757 2.48 18.14 46.07
N ASP A 758 3.32 18.97 45.45
CA ASP A 758 2.91 19.74 44.26
C ASP A 758 2.97 18.92 42.95
N ASP A 759 3.52 17.71 43.00
CA ASP A 759 3.63 16.80 41.86
C ASP A 759 2.31 16.07 41.58
N GLY A 760 2.02 15.78 40.31
CA GLY A 760 0.82 15.04 39.92
C GLY A 760 0.96 13.52 39.98
N SER A 761 -0.14 12.85 40.29
CA SER A 761 -0.25 11.39 40.28
C SER A 761 -0.65 10.78 38.93
N TYR A 762 -1.04 11.61 37.96
CA TYR A 762 -1.37 11.24 36.57
C TYR A 762 -2.24 9.98 36.43
N PRO A 763 -3.42 9.90 37.07
CA PRO A 763 -4.23 8.72 36.97
C PRO A 763 -4.85 8.58 35.57
N GLU A 764 -4.77 7.40 34.96
CA GLU A 764 -5.23 7.14 33.59
C GLU A 764 -5.74 5.69 33.40
N GLY A 765 -6.31 5.40 32.23
CA GLY A 765 -6.73 4.04 31.86
C GLY A 765 -7.86 3.46 32.71
N PHE A 766 -8.79 4.29 33.19
CA PHE A 766 -9.86 3.85 34.10
C PHE A 766 -10.71 2.71 33.50
N VAL A 767 -10.95 1.66 34.29
CA VAL A 767 -11.91 0.59 33.96
C VAL A 767 -12.70 0.16 35.19
N GLY A 768 -13.99 -0.08 35.01
CA GLY A 768 -14.89 -0.55 36.07
C GLY A 768 -14.98 -2.06 36.15
N LEU A 769 -14.92 -2.62 37.36
CA LEU A 769 -15.30 -4.00 37.64
C LEU A 769 -16.19 -4.02 38.90
N GLY A 770 -17.50 -4.17 38.69
CA GLY A 770 -18.49 -3.89 39.73
C GLY A 770 -18.41 -2.43 40.18
N ASP A 771 -18.43 -2.18 41.50
CA ASP A 771 -18.29 -0.84 42.09
C ASP A 771 -16.82 -0.44 42.36
N THR A 772 -15.87 -1.09 41.68
CA THR A 772 -14.43 -0.82 41.83
C THR A 772 -13.89 -0.25 40.53
N VAL A 773 -13.21 0.89 40.59
CA VAL A 773 -12.42 1.40 39.48
C VAL A 773 -10.98 0.92 39.60
N TYR A 774 -10.41 0.48 38.48
CA TYR A 774 -9.00 0.15 38.31
C TYR A 774 -8.38 1.15 37.35
N PHE A 775 -7.15 1.57 37.61
CA PHE A 775 -6.45 2.61 36.86
C PHE A 775 -4.95 2.56 37.12
N THR A 776 -4.16 3.19 36.28
CA THR A 776 -2.74 3.42 36.53
C THR A 776 -2.53 4.79 37.14
N ALA A 777 -1.55 4.94 38.04
CA ALA A 777 -1.13 6.24 38.59
C ALA A 777 0.33 6.15 39.09
N THR A 778 1.09 7.23 39.00
CA THR A 778 2.47 7.31 39.50
C THR A 778 2.52 7.41 41.02
N SER A 779 3.56 6.84 41.64
CA SER A 779 3.94 7.08 43.04
C SER A 779 5.41 7.54 43.16
N THR A 780 5.92 7.77 44.38
CA THR A 780 7.30 8.24 44.61
C THR A 780 8.33 7.30 43.96
N GLY A 781 8.91 7.71 42.81
CA GLY A 781 9.79 6.86 41.99
C GLY A 781 9.51 6.86 40.47
N SER A 782 8.57 7.69 40.00
CA SER A 782 8.30 8.02 38.58
C SER A 782 7.79 6.89 37.68
N THR A 783 7.57 5.68 38.19
CA THR A 783 6.98 4.58 37.41
C THR A 783 5.47 4.48 37.69
N PRO A 784 4.60 4.46 36.67
CA PRO A 784 3.17 4.20 36.85
C PRO A 784 2.91 2.84 37.49
N GLU A 785 1.96 2.80 38.40
CA GLU A 785 1.59 1.62 39.18
C GLU A 785 0.10 1.32 38.99
N LEU A 786 -0.30 0.07 39.19
CA LEU A 786 -1.70 -0.33 39.11
C LEU A 786 -2.40 -0.07 40.45
N TRP A 787 -3.55 0.60 40.41
CA TRP A 787 -4.35 0.98 41.57
C TRP A 787 -5.79 0.51 41.43
N LYS A 788 -6.48 0.45 42.58
CA LYS A 788 -7.94 0.33 42.64
C LYS A 788 -8.55 1.29 43.63
N SER A 789 -9.81 1.65 43.43
CA SER A 789 -10.59 2.48 44.35
C SER A 789 -12.09 2.16 44.34
N HIS A 790 -12.75 2.40 45.48
CA HIS A 790 -14.21 2.50 45.58
C HIS A 790 -14.70 3.96 45.70
N GLY A 791 -13.81 4.93 45.43
CA GLY A 791 -14.10 6.37 45.48
C GLY A 791 -13.81 7.06 46.81
N THR A 792 -13.08 6.43 47.72
CA THR A 792 -12.58 7.07 48.96
C THR A 792 -11.08 6.90 49.13
N ALA A 793 -10.41 7.83 49.79
CA ALA A 793 -8.96 7.75 50.05
C ALA A 793 -8.54 6.43 50.71
N ALA A 794 -9.32 5.94 51.66
CA ALA A 794 -9.04 4.66 52.35
C ALA A 794 -9.19 3.44 51.44
N SER A 795 -10.11 3.49 50.48
CA SER A 795 -10.29 2.43 49.48
C SER A 795 -9.31 2.51 48.30
N THR A 796 -8.63 3.64 48.13
CA THR A 796 -7.67 3.84 47.04
C THR A 796 -6.32 3.25 47.43
N VAL A 797 -6.07 2.04 46.94
CA VAL A 797 -4.92 1.21 47.33
C VAL A 797 -4.14 0.75 46.11
N ARG A 798 -2.82 0.73 46.28
CA ARG A 798 -1.86 0.23 45.28
C ARG A 798 -1.97 -1.28 45.19
N ILE A 799 -2.01 -1.80 43.97
CA ILE A 799 -1.99 -3.23 43.68
C ILE A 799 -0.55 -3.70 43.43
N GLY A 800 0.21 -3.03 42.57
CA GLY A 800 1.58 -3.42 42.20
C GLY A 800 2.15 -2.59 41.05
N THR A 801 3.39 -2.89 40.63
CA THR A 801 4.05 -2.27 39.46
C THR A 801 4.18 -3.31 38.35
N VAL A 802 3.88 -2.92 37.11
CA VAL A 802 4.10 -3.73 35.90
C VAL A 802 4.65 -2.81 34.81
N SER A 803 5.73 -3.21 34.12
CA SER A 803 6.38 -2.48 33.01
C SER A 803 5.91 -3.07 31.68
N PRO A 804 6.06 -2.46 30.49
CA PRO A 804 5.72 -1.05 30.35
C PRO A 804 4.31 -0.78 30.90
N VAL A 805 4.06 0.50 31.14
CA VAL A 805 2.83 1.02 31.73
C VAL A 805 1.57 0.38 31.11
N PRO A 806 0.59 -0.08 31.91
CA PRO A 806 -0.67 -0.63 31.41
C PRO A 806 -1.50 0.40 30.63
N PHE A 807 -1.29 0.54 29.32
CA PHE A 807 -2.01 1.53 28.49
C PHE A 807 -3.40 1.06 28.01
N SER A 808 -3.85 -0.13 28.41
CA SER A 808 -5.18 -0.63 28.03
C SER A 808 -5.67 -1.61 29.09
N LEU A 809 -6.63 -1.18 29.90
CA LEU A 809 -7.25 -1.96 30.96
C LEU A 809 -8.65 -2.40 30.53
N VAL A 810 -8.95 -3.70 30.61
CA VAL A 810 -10.24 -4.26 30.20
C VAL A 810 -10.78 -5.18 31.29
N ALA A 811 -11.99 -4.89 31.77
CA ALA A 811 -12.68 -5.76 32.71
C ALA A 811 -13.41 -6.85 31.94
N ALA A 812 -12.99 -8.10 32.10
CA ALA A 812 -13.65 -9.26 31.53
C ALA A 812 -13.74 -10.36 32.59
N GLY A 813 -14.91 -10.98 32.70
CA GLY A 813 -15.05 -12.18 33.50
C GLY A 813 -14.62 -12.05 34.98
N GLY A 814 -14.94 -10.95 35.66
CA GLY A 814 -14.63 -10.81 37.10
C GLY A 814 -13.15 -10.47 37.40
N GLN A 815 -12.38 -10.08 36.39
CA GLN A 815 -10.95 -9.75 36.49
C GLN A 815 -10.67 -8.53 35.62
N VAL A 816 -9.52 -7.90 35.82
CA VAL A 816 -9.02 -6.85 34.94
C VAL A 816 -7.81 -7.36 34.20
N PHE A 817 -7.87 -7.29 32.88
CA PHE A 817 -6.81 -7.63 31.95
C PHE A 817 -6.10 -6.36 31.49
N PHE A 818 -4.82 -6.50 31.22
CA PHE A 818 -4.01 -5.42 30.72
C PHE A 818 -2.75 -5.93 30.05
N ARG A 819 -2.14 -5.06 29.27
CA ARG A 819 -0.83 -5.26 28.64
C ARG A 819 0.28 -4.97 29.66
N GLY A 820 1.27 -5.86 29.79
CA GLY A 820 2.35 -5.71 30.77
C GLY A 820 3.53 -6.68 30.58
N SER A 821 4.59 -6.51 31.36
CA SER A 821 5.93 -7.08 31.24
C SER A 821 6.63 -7.04 32.60
N ALA A 822 7.49 -8.01 32.85
CA ALA A 822 8.32 -8.05 34.06
C ALA A 822 9.62 -7.24 33.91
N ASP A 823 10.15 -7.08 32.70
CA ASP A 823 11.46 -6.48 32.40
C ASP A 823 11.39 -5.24 31.50
N GLY A 824 10.21 -4.92 30.94
CA GLY A 824 9.97 -3.76 30.09
C GLY A 824 10.17 -4.01 28.60
N VAL A 825 10.57 -5.21 28.20
CA VAL A 825 10.78 -5.61 26.79
C VAL A 825 9.74 -6.66 26.38
N ASP A 826 9.56 -7.69 27.22
CA ASP A 826 8.62 -8.79 26.98
C ASP A 826 7.18 -8.40 27.36
N VAL A 827 6.44 -7.78 26.43
CA VAL A 827 5.08 -7.32 26.67
C VAL A 827 4.04 -8.38 26.32
N GLU A 828 3.28 -8.80 27.34
CA GLU A 828 2.37 -9.94 27.33
C GLU A 828 1.01 -9.59 27.93
N LEU A 829 0.09 -10.56 27.90
CA LEU A 829 -1.22 -10.44 28.53
C LEU A 829 -1.10 -10.68 30.04
N TRP A 830 -1.48 -9.68 30.83
CA TRP A 830 -1.52 -9.74 32.29
C TRP A 830 -2.95 -9.63 32.82
N ARG A 831 -3.15 -10.13 34.04
CA ARG A 831 -4.41 -9.97 34.76
C ARG A 831 -4.20 -9.57 36.21
N THR A 832 -5.25 -9.01 36.81
CA THR A 832 -5.36 -8.81 38.25
C THR A 832 -6.76 -9.18 38.78
N HIS A 833 -6.79 -9.72 40.00
CA HIS A 833 -8.00 -9.81 40.85
C HIS A 833 -8.04 -8.70 41.92
N GLY A 834 -7.24 -7.64 41.74
CA GLY A 834 -7.18 -6.50 42.65
C GLY A 834 -6.31 -6.70 43.89
N THR A 835 -5.36 -7.64 43.86
CA THR A 835 -4.33 -7.81 44.88
C THR A 835 -2.97 -8.02 44.22
N ALA A 836 -1.87 -7.69 44.92
CA ALA A 836 -0.51 -7.92 44.42
C ALA A 836 -0.28 -9.39 44.02
N SER A 837 -0.69 -10.33 44.87
CA SER A 837 -0.57 -11.78 44.61
C SER A 837 -1.49 -12.29 43.50
N GLY A 838 -2.60 -11.59 43.25
CA GLY A 838 -3.51 -11.87 42.15
C GLY A 838 -3.10 -11.22 40.83
N THR A 839 -2.00 -10.46 40.81
CA THR A 839 -1.49 -9.75 39.62
C THR A 839 -0.35 -10.53 38.99
N ARG A 840 -0.56 -11.07 37.80
CA ARG A 840 0.41 -11.94 37.13
C ARG A 840 0.22 -11.99 35.61
N ARG A 841 1.28 -12.33 34.88
CA ARG A 841 1.22 -12.73 33.47
C ARG A 841 0.26 -13.91 33.32
N VAL A 842 -0.60 -13.87 32.31
CA VAL A 842 -1.60 -14.92 32.04
C VAL A 842 -0.95 -16.08 31.30
N LYS A 843 -0.29 -15.77 30.19
CA LYS A 843 0.47 -16.70 29.35
C LYS A 843 1.67 -15.95 28.78
N ASP A 844 2.77 -16.66 28.61
CA ASP A 844 3.93 -16.22 27.83
C ASP A 844 3.66 -16.66 26.37
N ILE A 845 3.04 -15.79 25.58
CA ILE A 845 2.57 -16.17 24.25
C ILE A 845 3.75 -16.27 23.28
N VAL A 846 4.78 -15.41 23.41
CA VAL A 846 6.03 -15.50 22.66
C VAL A 846 7.19 -15.79 23.62
N PRO A 847 7.64 -17.05 23.74
CA PRO A 847 8.75 -17.37 24.63
C PRO A 847 10.06 -16.71 24.15
N GLY A 848 10.59 -15.74 24.91
CA GLY A 848 11.84 -15.07 24.55
C GLY A 848 11.92 -13.64 25.10
N PRO A 849 12.88 -12.83 24.62
CA PRO A 849 12.95 -11.40 24.95
C PRO A 849 11.92 -10.55 24.18
N GLU A 850 11.28 -11.13 23.16
CA GLU A 850 10.25 -10.49 22.34
C GLU A 850 8.87 -10.87 22.91
N GLY A 851 8.00 -9.90 23.19
CA GLY A 851 6.66 -10.16 23.71
C GLY A 851 5.58 -10.18 22.63
N SER A 852 4.44 -10.82 22.93
CA SER A 852 3.31 -10.98 22.01
C SER A 852 2.49 -9.70 21.71
N ASP A 853 2.71 -8.64 22.47
CA ASP A 853 2.05 -7.34 22.29
C ASP A 853 0.51 -7.42 22.09
N PRO A 854 -0.27 -7.77 23.14
CA PRO A 854 -1.73 -7.82 23.04
C PRO A 854 -2.37 -6.46 22.74
N GLN A 855 -3.26 -6.41 21.74
CA GLN A 855 -4.00 -5.22 21.30
C GLN A 855 -5.51 -5.51 21.12
N ASP A 856 -6.30 -4.46 20.87
CA ASP A 856 -7.77 -4.49 20.68
C ASP A 856 -8.52 -5.42 21.66
N MET A 857 -8.18 -5.30 22.93
CA MET A 857 -8.78 -6.09 24.00
C MET A 857 -10.26 -5.73 24.19
N LYS A 858 -11.16 -6.71 24.06
CA LYS A 858 -12.61 -6.55 24.22
C LYS A 858 -13.20 -7.66 25.08
N ALA A 859 -14.05 -7.29 26.02
CA ALA A 859 -14.81 -8.24 26.82
C ALA A 859 -16.01 -8.77 26.01
N VAL A 860 -16.11 -10.10 25.88
CA VAL A 860 -17.23 -10.77 25.22
C VAL A 860 -17.79 -11.87 26.13
N GLY A 861 -18.83 -11.51 26.90
CA GLY A 861 -19.31 -12.38 27.97
C GLY A 861 -18.25 -12.56 29.04
N ASP A 862 -17.91 -13.81 29.36
CA ASP A 862 -16.86 -14.16 30.33
C ASP A 862 -15.44 -14.17 29.75
N TRP A 863 -15.30 -14.07 28.43
CA TRP A 863 -14.04 -14.14 27.71
C TRP A 863 -13.49 -12.74 27.42
N LEU A 864 -12.17 -12.62 27.42
CA LEU A 864 -11.46 -11.56 26.73
C LEU A 864 -11.16 -12.03 25.30
N PHE A 865 -11.46 -11.22 24.30
CA PHE A 865 -10.94 -11.34 22.94
C PHE A 865 -9.91 -10.25 22.71
N PHE A 866 -8.87 -10.56 21.96
CA PHE A 866 -7.77 -9.65 21.69
C PHE A 866 -6.99 -10.14 20.48
N THR A 867 -6.05 -9.32 20.02
CA THR A 867 -5.10 -9.71 18.99
C THR A 867 -3.69 -9.74 19.55
N ALA A 868 -2.87 -10.72 19.17
CA ALA A 868 -1.50 -10.87 19.66
C ALA A 868 -0.60 -11.51 18.59
N PHE A 869 0.66 -11.07 18.57
CA PHE A 869 1.69 -11.48 17.63
C PHE A 869 2.44 -12.73 18.12
N GLN A 870 2.77 -13.61 17.18
CA GLN A 870 3.74 -14.68 17.32
C GLN A 870 4.60 -14.77 16.06
N ALA A 871 5.90 -15.04 16.19
CA ALA A 871 6.83 -14.98 15.07
C ALA A 871 6.52 -15.98 13.94
N ASP A 872 5.95 -17.14 14.28
CA ASP A 872 5.62 -18.21 13.33
C ASP A 872 4.28 -18.02 12.63
N THR A 873 3.40 -17.21 13.22
CA THR A 873 1.97 -17.16 12.88
C THR A 873 1.41 -15.74 12.77
N GLY A 874 2.27 -14.72 12.91
CA GLY A 874 1.92 -13.31 12.88
C GLY A 874 0.94 -12.89 13.97
N ARG A 875 0.22 -11.79 13.73
CA ARG A 875 -0.79 -11.23 14.64
C ARG A 875 -2.17 -11.77 14.31
N GLU A 876 -2.69 -12.59 15.22
CA GLU A 876 -3.90 -13.39 15.04
C GLU A 876 -4.97 -13.11 16.11
N ALA A 877 -6.14 -13.72 15.96
CA ALA A 877 -7.25 -13.55 16.90
C ALA A 877 -7.08 -14.50 18.09
N TRP A 878 -7.10 -13.96 19.31
CA TRP A 878 -6.93 -14.70 20.55
C TRP A 878 -8.12 -14.52 21.49
N ARG A 879 -8.25 -15.49 22.41
CA ARG A 879 -9.16 -15.40 23.55
C ARG A 879 -8.46 -15.78 24.85
N SER A 880 -8.98 -15.28 25.98
CA SER A 880 -8.54 -15.65 27.32
C SER A 880 -9.68 -15.65 28.34
N ASP A 881 -9.70 -16.62 29.26
CA ASP A 881 -10.50 -16.57 30.50
C ASP A 881 -9.66 -16.13 31.73
N GLY A 882 -8.40 -15.75 31.49
CA GLY A 882 -7.41 -15.40 32.51
C GLY A 882 -6.58 -16.56 33.01
N THR A 883 -6.80 -17.78 32.54
CA THR A 883 -5.90 -18.91 32.76
C THR A 883 -4.96 -19.10 31.57
N GLU A 884 -3.78 -19.66 31.82
CA GLU A 884 -2.83 -20.01 30.75
C GLU A 884 -3.46 -20.98 29.74
N ALA A 885 -4.14 -22.02 30.23
CA ALA A 885 -4.83 -23.01 29.40
C ALA A 885 -6.01 -22.44 28.61
N GLY A 886 -6.74 -21.47 29.17
CA GLY A 886 -7.83 -20.78 28.49
C GLY A 886 -7.37 -19.64 27.58
N THR A 887 -6.06 -19.37 27.49
CA THR A 887 -5.47 -18.35 26.62
C THR A 887 -4.94 -18.99 25.35
N VAL A 888 -5.77 -18.94 24.31
CA VAL A 888 -5.56 -19.69 23.07
C VAL A 888 -5.89 -18.84 21.86
N ARG A 889 -5.21 -19.16 20.75
CA ARG A 889 -5.54 -18.62 19.44
C ARG A 889 -6.89 -19.20 19.00
N VAL A 890 -7.73 -18.32 18.45
CA VAL A 890 -9.11 -18.62 18.06
C VAL A 890 -9.18 -18.95 16.57
N ALA A 891 -8.35 -18.28 15.77
CA ALA A 891 -8.11 -18.59 14.37
C ALA A 891 -6.67 -18.23 14.03
N GLU A 892 -6.12 -19.00 13.09
CA GLU A 892 -5.05 -18.58 12.21
C GLU A 892 -5.74 -18.31 10.88
N LEU A 893 -6.16 -17.06 10.65
CA LEU A 893 -6.86 -16.69 9.42
C LEU A 893 -5.88 -16.69 8.24
N VAL A 894 -4.63 -16.29 8.49
CA VAL A 894 -3.53 -16.38 7.53
C VAL A 894 -2.52 -17.41 8.02
N PRO A 895 -2.30 -18.51 7.29
CA PRO A 895 -1.30 -19.50 7.66
C PRO A 895 0.13 -18.96 7.59
N GLY A 896 0.97 -19.30 8.59
CA GLY A 896 2.38 -18.88 8.63
C GLY A 896 2.58 -17.49 9.22
N PRO A 897 3.77 -16.86 9.10
CA PRO A 897 4.20 -15.71 9.93
C PRO A 897 3.44 -14.40 9.69
N LEU A 898 2.33 -14.43 8.95
CA LEU A 898 1.60 -13.28 8.46
C LEU A 898 0.53 -12.89 9.46
N SER A 899 0.24 -11.60 9.52
CA SER A 899 -0.78 -11.09 10.43
C SER A 899 -2.13 -10.97 9.73
N SER A 900 -3.19 -11.54 10.31
CA SER A 900 -4.57 -11.28 9.90
C SER A 900 -5.15 -9.96 10.42
N TYR A 901 -4.40 -9.22 11.24
CA TYR A 901 -4.81 -7.94 11.86
C TYR A 901 -6.25 -7.92 12.41
N PRO A 902 -6.65 -8.92 13.22
CA PRO A 902 -8.04 -9.01 13.62
C PRO A 902 -8.40 -7.93 14.63
N GLY A 903 -9.61 -7.36 14.48
CA GLY A 903 -10.08 -6.29 15.34
C GLY A 903 -11.60 -6.08 15.31
N GLY A 904 -12.07 -5.18 16.16
CA GLY A 904 -13.49 -4.81 16.27
C GLY A 904 -14.36 -5.90 16.93
N PHE A 905 -13.79 -6.75 17.79
CA PHE A 905 -14.49 -7.89 18.40
C PHE A 905 -15.83 -7.48 19.04
N THR A 906 -16.93 -7.91 18.42
CA THR A 906 -18.29 -7.50 18.78
C THR A 906 -19.20 -8.70 18.91
N ARG A 907 -19.84 -8.85 20.08
CA ARG A 907 -20.86 -9.87 20.27
C ARG A 907 -22.19 -9.40 19.69
N SER A 908 -22.73 -10.16 18.73
CA SER A 908 -24.11 -9.99 18.28
C SER A 908 -24.82 -11.34 18.25
N GLY A 909 -25.94 -11.43 18.98
CA GLY A 909 -26.67 -12.68 19.16
C GLY A 909 -25.81 -13.81 19.76
N SER A 910 -25.71 -14.93 19.04
CA SER A 910 -24.94 -16.12 19.43
C SER A 910 -23.52 -16.17 18.86
N ARG A 911 -23.03 -15.06 18.30
CA ARG A 911 -21.73 -14.99 17.60
C ARG A 911 -20.88 -13.83 18.11
N VAL A 912 -19.57 -13.98 17.93
CA VAL A 912 -18.59 -12.90 17.99
C VAL A 912 -18.19 -12.58 16.56
N TYR A 913 -18.27 -11.31 16.19
CA TYR A 913 -17.84 -10.80 14.90
C TYR A 913 -16.56 -10.02 15.06
N PHE A 914 -15.72 -10.04 14.04
CA PHE A 914 -14.49 -9.27 13.97
C PHE A 914 -14.09 -9.09 12.51
N ALA A 915 -13.39 -8.01 12.22
CA ALA A 915 -12.69 -7.86 10.94
C ALA A 915 -11.40 -8.67 10.99
N GLY A 916 -10.97 -9.26 9.87
CA GLY A 916 -9.70 -9.97 9.78
C GLY A 916 -9.33 -10.29 8.33
N ASP A 917 -8.05 -10.24 8.02
CA ASP A 917 -7.45 -10.55 6.73
C ASP A 917 -7.20 -12.06 6.59
N ASP A 918 -7.54 -12.66 5.45
CA ASP A 918 -7.27 -14.08 5.17
C ASP A 918 -6.41 -14.32 3.92
N THR A 919 -5.76 -13.28 3.37
CA THR A 919 -4.99 -13.27 2.11
C THR A 919 -5.75 -13.67 0.85
N ALA A 920 -6.94 -14.26 0.97
CA ALA A 920 -7.74 -14.73 -0.16
C ALA A 920 -8.81 -13.72 -0.57
N THR A 921 -9.35 -13.01 0.43
CA THR A 921 -10.44 -12.03 0.36
C THR A 921 -10.10 -10.75 1.12
N GLY A 922 -8.87 -10.65 1.67
CA GLY A 922 -8.38 -9.59 2.55
C GLY A 922 -9.25 -9.34 3.78
N ALA A 923 -9.28 -8.10 4.26
CA ALA A 923 -9.95 -7.69 5.49
C ALA A 923 -11.46 -7.81 5.34
N GLU A 924 -12.01 -8.87 5.93
CA GLU A 924 -13.40 -9.27 5.78
C GLU A 924 -14.10 -9.46 7.12
N LEU A 925 -15.43 -9.59 7.06
CA LEU A 925 -16.23 -9.83 8.25
C LEU A 925 -16.23 -11.32 8.59
N TRP A 926 -15.62 -11.66 9.73
CA TRP A 926 -15.60 -13.01 10.29
C TRP A 926 -16.63 -13.16 11.40
N ALA A 927 -17.16 -14.37 11.55
CA ALA A 927 -18.06 -14.71 12.65
C ALA A 927 -17.69 -16.03 13.32
N LEU A 928 -17.52 -16.00 14.64
CA LEU A 928 -17.33 -17.16 15.48
C LEU A 928 -18.60 -17.48 16.28
N PRO A 929 -19.22 -18.66 16.13
CA PRO A 929 -20.30 -19.08 17.01
C PRO A 929 -19.80 -19.27 18.45
N LEU A 930 -20.43 -18.58 19.42
CA LEU A 930 -20.07 -18.69 20.84
C LEU A 930 -20.27 -20.10 21.39
N ALA A 931 -21.22 -20.86 20.83
CA ALA A 931 -21.46 -22.26 21.20
C ALA A 931 -20.28 -23.20 20.87
N CYS A 932 -19.34 -22.74 20.03
CA CYS A 932 -18.14 -23.50 19.73
C CYS A 932 -17.07 -23.36 20.82
N LEU A 933 -17.16 -22.34 21.66
CA LEU A 933 -16.25 -22.15 22.78
C LEU A 933 -16.63 -23.10 23.93
N PRO A 934 -15.64 -23.71 24.60
CA PRO A 934 -15.90 -24.44 25.84
C PRO A 934 -16.44 -23.46 26.91
N PRO A 935 -17.07 -23.97 27.97
CA PRO A 935 -17.35 -23.15 29.15
C PRO A 935 -16.06 -22.46 29.61
N SER A 936 -16.12 -21.18 29.99
CA SER A 936 -14.96 -20.55 30.64
C SER A 936 -14.61 -21.33 31.89
N GLY A 937 -13.31 -21.55 32.16
CA GLY A 937 -12.81 -22.41 33.25
C GLY A 937 -13.03 -21.89 34.68
N LYS A 938 -14.14 -21.20 34.92
CA LYS A 938 -14.55 -20.64 36.21
C LYS A 938 -15.53 -21.51 36.96
#